data_AF-A0A7Y2XB54-F1
#
_entry.id   AF-A0A7Y2XB54-F1
#
_cell.length_a   1.000
_cell.length_b   1.000
_cell.length_c   1.000
_cell.angle_alpha   90.00
_cell.angle_beta   90.00
_cell.angle_gamma   90.00
#
_symmetry.space_group_name_H-M   'P 1'
#
loop_
_entity.id
_entity.type
_entity.pdbx_description
1 polymer ?
#
loop_
_entity_poly.entity_id
_entity_poly.type
_entity_poly.pdbx_seq_one_letter_code
_entity_poly.pdbx_strand_id
1 'polypeptide(L)'
;MKKITYSLFYMSIIISFTISNVYAQSLPTQSSNIFSGSGNCQICHEPGPPNNNALRDVNGNDISPVTLWRSTMMGNAAKDPLWQAKVTAEVTAHPQYQDFIEDKCTTCHAPLGRTEAHYNGAQYYSLQEMQNDPLALDGVSCTACHQIKADNLGTGGSFSGNYIIENDRLIYGPFENPFAMPMQQTVNYTPVFGEQTHQSELCATCHTLFTPTLNNQGNIVGEIAEQTPYLEWVNSIFPTDGESCQHCHMPEIEEGVVISNRPIWLDPRSPFVKHFFVGANVFMLKILRDNGAQIGVTATTEQFDSTIARTMYLLQNQTANISAEYNWISFNELEIKVAVENLSGHKFPTGYPSRRTWINIELIDENNQPVFSSGDWDNQTGEINGLNMPYEQHHNVITEEDQVQIYQALMEDVDGNVTYTLLRGASYIKDNRLPPEGFTSTGPYYDSTRIEGLALQDPNFNGGSISEGTGIDTITYRINNLMGSNIYTANVKMLYQTTTPRFIADLFQYNTPEVNIFETYYETADKSPVLIDSLQLVVSVTGIENEFNGAIDDYKLFDAYPNPFNSSTIIGYQIPKAGLVALKIYDVVGKEVETIVNEVKQSGNYKAKFTSEDLPSGIYFYKLLVNNFTQTKKMILLK
;
A
#
# COMPACT_ATOMS: atom_id res chain seq x y z
N MET A 1 3.37 59.52 -49.33
CA MET A 1 4.44 59.75 -48.33
C MET A 1 3.74 59.93 -46.99
N LYS A 2 3.82 59.09 -45.95
CA LYS A 2 4.76 58.04 -45.50
C LYS A 2 3.96 56.77 -45.16
N LYS A 3 4.50 55.59 -45.51
CA LYS A 3 4.03 54.28 -45.04
C LYS A 3 4.48 54.11 -43.58
N ILE A 4 3.55 53.76 -42.69
CA ILE A 4 3.86 53.26 -41.35
C ILE A 4 3.78 51.74 -41.43
N THR A 5 4.93 51.08 -41.42
CA THR A 5 5.07 49.63 -41.30
C THR A 5 5.03 49.27 -39.83
N TYR A 6 4.00 48.54 -39.42
CA TYR A 6 4.00 47.81 -38.15
C TYR A 6 4.90 46.58 -38.31
N SER A 7 6.02 46.55 -37.58
CA SER A 7 6.85 45.37 -37.42
C SER A 7 6.24 44.53 -36.30
N LEU A 8 5.59 43.42 -36.65
CA LEU A 8 5.26 42.35 -35.72
C LEU A 8 6.55 41.60 -35.40
N PHE A 9 7.14 41.89 -34.24
CA PHE A 9 8.15 41.02 -33.64
C PHE A 9 7.44 39.76 -33.12
N TYR A 10 7.42 38.70 -33.91
CA TYR A 10 7.22 37.35 -33.39
C TYR A 10 8.49 36.97 -32.63
N MET A 11 8.48 37.20 -31.32
CA MET A 11 9.46 36.60 -30.42
C MET A 11 9.03 35.15 -30.22
N SER A 12 9.52 34.26 -31.08
CA SER A 12 9.46 32.83 -30.85
C SER A 12 10.22 32.54 -29.55
N ILE A 13 9.49 32.38 -28.45
CA ILE A 13 10.04 31.78 -27.24
C ILE A 13 10.31 30.33 -27.60
N ILE A 14 11.53 30.05 -28.04
CA ILE A 14 12.09 28.70 -27.99
C ILE A 14 12.22 28.41 -26.50
N ILE A 15 11.19 27.79 -25.92
CA ILE A 15 11.36 27.04 -24.68
C ILE A 15 12.30 25.90 -25.06
N SER A 16 13.59 26.11 -24.87
CA SER A 16 14.53 24.99 -24.77
C SER A 16 14.08 24.21 -23.54
N PHE A 17 13.35 23.13 -23.76
CA PHE A 17 13.40 22.02 -22.84
C PHE A 17 14.86 21.59 -22.77
N THR A 18 15.56 21.99 -21.71
CA THR A 18 16.82 21.35 -21.36
C THR A 18 16.49 19.89 -21.07
N ILE A 19 16.96 19.03 -21.98
CA ILE A 19 17.01 17.60 -21.79
C ILE A 19 17.75 17.35 -20.47
N SER A 20 17.01 16.74 -19.55
CA SER A 20 17.39 15.94 -18.37
C SER A 20 18.83 16.06 -17.85
N ASN A 21 18.93 16.45 -16.59
CA ASN A 21 20.13 16.37 -15.76
C ASN A 21 20.63 14.91 -15.66
N VAL A 22 21.55 14.51 -16.54
CA VAL A 22 22.32 13.28 -16.39
C VAL A 22 23.53 13.58 -15.50
N TYR A 23 23.39 13.43 -14.19
CA TYR A 23 24.53 13.42 -13.28
C TYR A 23 24.39 12.23 -12.32
N ALA A 24 24.79 11.03 -12.76
CA ALA A 24 25.13 9.97 -11.80
C ALA A 24 26.46 10.34 -11.14
N GLN A 25 26.45 10.49 -9.81
CA GLN A 25 27.70 10.54 -9.06
C GLN A 25 28.38 9.15 -9.06
N SER A 26 29.71 9.15 -9.09
CA SER A 26 30.47 7.91 -8.89
C SER A 26 30.15 7.31 -7.53
N LEU A 27 30.07 5.99 -7.46
CA LEU A 27 29.92 5.31 -6.17
C LEU A 27 31.19 5.51 -5.31
N PRO A 28 31.04 5.59 -3.98
CA PRO A 28 32.16 5.69 -3.04
C PRO A 28 33.20 4.58 -3.26
N THR A 29 34.47 4.95 -3.34
CA THR A 29 35.61 4.02 -3.46
C THR A 29 36.49 4.00 -2.21
N GLN A 30 36.15 4.82 -1.21
CA GLN A 30 36.82 4.81 0.10
C GLN A 30 36.78 3.42 0.71
N SER A 31 37.77 3.12 1.54
CA SER A 31 37.84 1.87 2.31
C SER A 31 38.37 2.17 3.70
N SER A 32 37.84 1.47 4.68
CA SER A 32 38.27 1.49 6.07
C SER A 32 38.91 0.14 6.43
N ASN A 33 39.08 -0.12 7.72
CA ASN A 33 39.59 -1.41 8.18
C ASN A 33 38.60 -2.53 7.85
N ILE A 34 37.31 -2.30 8.10
CA ILE A 34 36.24 -3.30 7.95
C ILE A 34 35.53 -3.19 6.61
N PHE A 35 35.31 -1.98 6.11
CA PHE A 35 34.40 -1.74 4.98
C PHE A 35 35.09 -1.20 3.74
N SER A 36 34.38 -1.32 2.62
CA SER A 36 34.73 -0.70 1.35
C SER A 36 33.45 -0.19 0.71
N GLY A 37 33.52 1.01 0.14
CA GLY A 37 32.41 1.58 -0.61
C GLY A 37 32.09 0.75 -1.85
N SER A 38 30.82 0.79 -2.27
CA SER A 38 30.22 0.02 -3.35
C SER A 38 30.90 0.22 -4.71
N GLY A 39 31.59 1.34 -4.92
CA GLY A 39 32.40 1.60 -6.12
C GLY A 39 33.56 0.62 -6.29
N ASN A 40 34.07 0.02 -5.21
CA ASN A 40 35.06 -1.04 -5.27
C ASN A 40 34.46 -2.36 -5.79
N CYS A 41 33.20 -2.63 -5.45
CA CYS A 41 32.46 -3.80 -5.91
C CYS A 41 32.06 -3.65 -7.39
N GLN A 42 31.70 -2.43 -7.81
CA GLN A 42 31.29 -2.09 -9.17
C GLN A 42 32.29 -2.59 -10.23
N ILE A 43 33.59 -2.48 -9.94
CA ILE A 43 34.67 -2.91 -10.83
C ILE A 43 34.40 -4.32 -11.39
N CYS A 44 34.05 -5.26 -10.52
CA CYS A 44 33.82 -6.66 -10.89
C CYS A 44 32.33 -6.97 -11.12
N HIS A 45 31.44 -6.19 -10.50
CA HIS A 45 30.00 -6.44 -10.45
C HIS A 45 29.18 -5.41 -11.23
N GLU A 46 29.67 -5.06 -12.42
CA GLU A 46 28.95 -4.31 -13.46
C GLU A 46 28.91 -5.16 -14.75
N PRO A 47 27.99 -4.87 -15.71
CA PRO A 47 27.91 -5.64 -16.93
C PRO A 47 29.24 -5.73 -17.67
N GLY A 48 29.53 -6.90 -18.21
CA GLY A 48 30.71 -7.10 -19.05
C GLY A 48 30.66 -6.27 -20.34
N PRO A 49 31.79 -6.18 -21.08
CA PRO A 49 31.79 -5.60 -22.42
C PRO A 49 30.79 -6.34 -23.34
N PRO A 50 30.34 -5.74 -24.46
CA PRO A 50 29.25 -6.27 -25.29
C PRO A 50 29.37 -7.74 -25.75
N ASN A 51 30.58 -8.31 -25.75
CA ASN A 51 30.84 -9.70 -26.13
C ASN A 51 30.92 -10.66 -24.93
N ASN A 52 30.50 -10.23 -23.74
CA ASN A 52 30.50 -11.00 -22.49
C ASN A 52 29.11 -10.90 -21.83
N ASN A 53 28.55 -12.06 -21.44
CA ASN A 53 27.23 -12.16 -20.81
C ASN A 53 27.26 -11.96 -19.28
N ALA A 54 28.38 -11.52 -18.71
CA ALA A 54 28.49 -11.19 -17.30
C ALA A 54 27.43 -10.17 -16.86
N LEU A 55 26.68 -10.55 -15.81
CA LEU A 55 25.62 -9.76 -15.18
C LEU A 55 24.56 -9.28 -16.17
N ARG A 56 24.21 -10.17 -17.12
CA ARG A 56 23.07 -10.01 -18.01
C ARG A 56 22.12 -11.19 -17.89
N ASP A 57 20.82 -10.91 -18.00
CA ASP A 57 19.81 -11.97 -18.14
C ASP A 57 19.82 -12.55 -19.57
N VAL A 58 18.96 -13.55 -19.81
CA VAL A 58 18.81 -14.21 -21.12
C VAL A 58 18.39 -13.25 -22.25
N ASN A 59 17.80 -12.11 -21.91
CA ASN A 59 17.39 -11.08 -22.86
C ASN A 59 18.48 -9.99 -23.05
N GLY A 60 19.61 -10.10 -22.35
CA GLY A 60 20.71 -9.15 -22.41
C GLY A 60 20.57 -7.94 -21.47
N ASN A 61 19.53 -7.89 -20.63
CA ASN A 61 19.30 -6.79 -19.70
C ASN A 61 20.35 -6.80 -18.58
N ASP A 62 20.75 -5.61 -18.13
CA ASP A 62 21.64 -5.45 -16.96
C ASP A 62 20.93 -5.93 -15.68
N ILE A 63 21.52 -6.93 -15.02
CA ILE A 63 21.07 -7.46 -13.72
C ILE A 63 22.16 -7.33 -12.65
N SER A 64 23.13 -6.45 -12.88
CA SER A 64 24.24 -6.25 -11.95
C SER A 64 23.75 -5.75 -10.59
N PRO A 65 24.25 -6.33 -9.47
CA PRO A 65 23.82 -5.94 -8.13
C PRO A 65 23.96 -4.44 -7.88
N VAL A 66 25.05 -3.84 -8.36
CA VAL A 66 25.36 -2.42 -8.17
C VAL A 66 24.38 -1.50 -8.89
N THR A 67 23.99 -1.82 -10.13
CA THR A 67 22.98 -1.04 -10.87
C THR A 67 21.60 -1.14 -10.20
N LEU A 68 21.21 -2.35 -9.79
CA LEU A 68 19.90 -2.58 -9.19
C LEU A 68 19.77 -1.96 -7.79
N TRP A 69 20.83 -2.02 -6.98
CA TRP A 69 20.83 -1.55 -5.60
C TRP A 69 20.90 -0.02 -5.45
N ARG A 70 21.71 0.69 -6.25
CA ARG A 70 22.05 2.11 -6.00
C ARG A 70 20.86 3.08 -6.04
N SER A 71 19.76 2.69 -6.67
CA SER A 71 18.52 3.48 -6.78
C SER A 71 17.43 3.04 -5.79
N THR A 72 17.75 2.11 -4.89
CA THR A 72 16.83 1.63 -3.84
C THR A 72 16.88 2.54 -2.62
N MET A 73 15.91 2.39 -1.72
CA MET A 73 15.97 3.06 -0.42
C MET A 73 17.16 2.59 0.41
N MET A 74 17.61 1.33 0.28
CA MET A 74 18.79 0.82 0.98
C MET A 74 20.07 1.56 0.56
N GLY A 75 20.29 1.74 -0.75
CA GLY A 75 21.44 2.49 -1.27
C GLY A 75 21.40 4.00 -1.02
N ASN A 76 20.28 4.50 -0.50
CA ASN A 76 20.08 5.90 -0.16
C ASN A 76 19.63 6.10 1.30
N ALA A 77 19.77 5.09 2.17
CA ALA A 77 19.17 5.09 3.51
C ALA A 77 19.70 6.23 4.40
N ALA A 78 21.00 6.53 4.32
CA ALA A 78 21.63 7.65 5.01
C ALA A 78 21.33 9.02 4.36
N LYS A 79 20.91 9.03 3.08
CA LYS A 79 20.61 10.23 2.28
C LYS A 79 19.13 10.56 2.22
N ASP A 80 18.28 9.72 2.81
CA ASP A 80 16.83 9.92 2.84
C ASP A 80 16.52 11.22 3.64
N PRO A 81 16.02 12.28 2.97
CA PRO A 81 15.77 13.55 3.64
C PRO A 81 14.64 13.47 4.67
N LEU A 82 13.67 12.56 4.49
CA LEU A 82 12.61 12.36 5.47
C LEU A 82 13.18 11.74 6.75
N TRP A 83 14.07 10.77 6.61
CA TRP A 83 14.74 10.14 7.75
C TRP A 83 15.62 11.14 8.49
N GLN A 84 16.47 11.91 7.80
CA GLN A 84 17.33 12.92 8.43
C GLN A 84 16.48 13.99 9.15
N ALA A 85 15.41 14.47 8.52
CA ALA A 85 14.46 15.39 9.14
C ALA A 85 13.87 14.78 10.43
N LYS A 86 13.46 13.51 10.38
CA LYS A 86 12.87 12.84 11.54
C LYS A 86 13.87 12.66 12.68
N VAL A 87 15.09 12.22 12.40
CA VAL A 87 16.14 12.06 13.44
C VAL A 87 16.44 13.40 14.11
N THR A 88 16.62 14.48 13.35
CA THR A 88 16.90 15.80 13.93
C THR A 88 15.72 16.38 14.70
N ALA A 89 14.48 16.07 14.30
CA ALA A 89 13.29 16.41 15.08
C ALA A 89 13.25 15.67 16.42
N GLU A 90 13.55 14.37 16.46
CA GLU A 90 13.66 13.59 17.71
C GLU A 90 14.78 14.14 18.62
N VAL A 91 15.94 14.48 18.07
CA VAL A 91 17.03 15.14 18.82
C VAL A 91 16.59 16.48 19.39
N THR A 92 15.84 17.28 18.61
CA THR A 92 15.33 18.58 19.06
C THR A 92 14.30 18.43 20.18
N ALA A 93 13.45 17.40 20.11
CA ALA A 93 12.48 17.07 21.16
C ALA A 93 13.16 16.54 22.44
N HIS A 94 14.29 15.84 22.28
CA HIS A 94 14.96 15.09 23.34
C HIS A 94 16.48 15.30 23.35
N PRO A 95 16.96 16.54 23.56
CA PRO A 95 18.38 16.89 23.38
C PRO A 95 19.31 16.15 24.34
N GLN A 96 18.82 15.73 25.52
CA GLN A 96 19.59 14.94 26.48
C GLN A 96 19.92 13.51 25.99
N TYR A 97 19.24 13.05 24.93
CA TYR A 97 19.45 11.73 24.32
C TYR A 97 20.09 11.82 22.93
N GLN A 98 20.60 12.98 22.51
CA GLN A 98 21.15 13.17 21.17
C GLN A 98 22.09 12.04 20.72
N ASP A 99 23.12 11.75 21.51
CA ASP A 99 24.10 10.70 21.20
C ASP A 99 23.45 9.33 21.00
N PHE A 100 22.47 8.98 21.82
CA PHE A 100 21.73 7.72 21.70
C PHE A 100 20.87 7.68 20.44
N ILE A 101 20.14 8.76 20.16
CA ILE A 101 19.22 8.83 19.02
C ILE A 101 19.99 8.70 17.71
N GLU A 102 21.03 9.51 17.54
CA GLU A 102 21.84 9.52 16.33
C GLU A 102 22.55 8.16 16.13
N ASP A 103 23.12 7.57 17.19
CA ASP A 103 23.76 6.25 17.10
C ASP A 103 22.77 5.13 16.77
N LYS A 104 21.61 5.13 17.43
CA LYS A 104 20.59 4.10 17.23
C LYS A 104 20.03 4.15 15.81
N CYS A 105 19.71 5.34 15.31
CA CYS A 105 19.16 5.52 13.97
C CYS A 105 20.19 5.20 12.87
N THR A 106 21.45 5.59 13.07
CA THR A 106 22.53 5.31 12.11
C THR A 106 22.94 3.84 12.05
N THR A 107 22.59 3.04 13.07
CA THR A 107 22.84 1.59 13.06
C THR A 107 22.25 0.90 11.84
N CYS A 108 21.01 1.24 11.45
CA CYS A 108 20.35 0.64 10.28
C CYS A 108 20.43 1.50 9.01
N HIS A 109 20.62 2.82 9.13
CA HIS A 109 20.61 3.74 7.98
C HIS A 109 22.00 4.07 7.42
N ALA A 110 23.03 4.00 8.27
CA ALA A 110 24.43 4.25 7.91
C ALA A 110 25.37 3.19 8.52
N PRO A 111 25.10 1.88 8.30
CA PRO A 111 25.74 0.80 9.04
C PRO A 111 27.26 0.75 8.87
N LEU A 112 27.80 1.14 7.71
CA LEU A 112 29.25 1.13 7.46
C LEU A 112 29.99 2.10 8.40
N GLY A 113 29.61 3.38 8.36
CA GLY A 113 30.25 4.43 9.16
C GLY A 113 30.07 4.19 10.66
N ARG A 114 28.85 3.88 11.09
CA ARG A 114 28.55 3.62 12.51
C ARG A 114 29.33 2.40 13.03
N THR A 115 29.32 1.29 12.31
CA THR A 115 30.02 0.07 12.77
C THR A 115 31.53 0.27 12.81
N GLU A 116 32.11 0.97 11.83
CA GLU A 116 33.53 1.33 11.84
C GLU A 116 33.88 2.26 13.01
N ALA A 117 33.04 3.25 13.32
CA ALA A 117 33.25 4.15 14.45
C ALA A 117 33.28 3.40 15.79
N HIS A 118 32.31 2.50 16.02
CA HIS A 118 32.26 1.65 17.22
C HIS A 118 33.45 0.71 17.33
N TYR A 119 33.86 0.09 16.21
CA TYR A 119 35.07 -0.73 16.18
C TYR A 119 36.32 0.06 16.57
N ASN A 120 36.40 1.33 16.17
CA ASN A 120 37.49 2.25 16.52
C ASN A 120 37.35 2.83 17.94
N GLY A 121 36.37 2.39 18.74
CA GLY A 121 36.20 2.74 20.15
C GLY A 121 35.27 3.93 20.42
N ALA A 122 34.58 4.46 19.40
CA ALA A 122 33.54 5.47 19.61
C ALA A 122 32.37 4.87 20.42
N GLN A 123 31.75 5.69 21.27
CA GLN A 123 30.57 5.27 22.05
C GLN A 123 29.25 5.51 21.30
N TYR A 124 29.27 6.45 20.35
CA TYR A 124 28.15 6.84 19.51
C TYR A 124 28.68 7.30 18.15
N TYR A 125 27.77 7.42 17.17
CA TYR A 125 28.07 7.95 15.85
C TYR A 125 27.02 9.00 15.46
N SER A 126 27.47 10.23 15.25
CA SER A 126 26.60 11.39 15.05
C SER A 126 26.14 11.58 13.61
N LEU A 127 25.04 12.31 13.41
CA LEU A 127 24.62 12.74 12.06
C LEU A 127 25.67 13.65 11.40
N GLN A 128 26.38 14.46 12.19
CA GLN A 128 27.44 15.32 11.66
C GLN A 128 28.63 14.49 11.14
N GLU A 129 29.02 13.43 11.83
CA GLU A 129 30.05 12.50 11.35
C GLU A 129 29.58 11.79 10.08
N MET A 130 28.35 11.28 10.08
CA MET A 130 27.73 10.65 8.91
C MET A 130 27.76 11.55 7.66
N GLN A 131 27.41 12.83 7.79
CA GLN A 131 27.41 13.79 6.68
C GLN A 131 28.81 13.98 6.05
N ASN A 132 29.88 13.71 6.80
CA ASN A 132 31.27 13.85 6.34
C ASN A 132 31.93 12.51 5.98
N ASP A 133 31.20 11.39 6.06
CA ASP A 133 31.70 10.05 5.84
C ASP A 133 31.14 9.44 4.53
N PRO A 134 31.97 9.31 3.48
CA PRO A 134 31.54 8.70 2.22
C PRO A 134 31.07 7.25 2.34
N LEU A 135 31.56 6.48 3.33
CA LEU A 135 31.11 5.10 3.56
C LEU A 135 29.72 5.09 4.20
N ALA A 136 29.44 6.03 5.09
CA ALA A 136 28.12 6.20 5.68
C ALA A 136 27.08 6.63 4.64
N LEU A 137 27.43 7.57 3.76
CA LEU A 137 26.57 8.06 2.68
C LEU A 137 26.37 7.05 1.52
N ASP A 138 27.08 5.92 1.56
CA ASP A 138 26.84 4.75 0.71
C ASP A 138 25.62 3.93 1.19
N GLY A 139 25.00 4.30 2.32
CA GLY A 139 23.79 3.70 2.86
C GLY A 139 24.00 2.26 3.37
N VAL A 140 22.97 1.42 3.22
CA VAL A 140 23.06 -0.02 3.49
C VAL A 140 23.73 -0.69 2.29
N SER A 141 25.06 -0.65 2.28
CA SER A 141 25.91 -1.04 1.14
C SER A 141 26.30 -2.52 1.16
N CYS A 142 26.95 -2.98 0.08
CA CYS A 142 27.33 -4.37 -0.17
C CYS A 142 28.08 -4.98 1.02
N THR A 143 29.04 -4.23 1.57
CA THR A 143 29.90 -4.69 2.65
C THR A 143 29.25 -4.60 4.03
N ALA A 144 28.04 -4.05 4.16
CA ALA A 144 27.21 -4.23 5.37
C ALA A 144 26.64 -5.66 5.36
N CYS A 145 25.66 -5.91 4.49
CA CYS A 145 24.87 -7.14 4.51
C CYS A 145 25.73 -8.38 4.29
N HIS A 146 26.69 -8.33 3.37
CA HIS A 146 27.52 -9.49 3.07
C HIS A 146 28.64 -9.73 4.09
N GLN A 147 28.79 -8.93 5.14
CA GLN A 147 29.71 -9.24 6.24
C GLN A 147 28.99 -9.71 7.52
N ILE A 148 27.66 -9.63 7.55
CA ILE A 148 26.87 -10.06 8.71
C ILE A 148 27.05 -11.57 8.92
N LYS A 149 27.51 -11.94 10.11
CA LYS A 149 27.64 -13.33 10.52
C LYS A 149 26.28 -13.95 10.82
N ALA A 150 26.20 -15.28 10.68
CA ALA A 150 25.00 -16.05 10.98
C ALA A 150 24.67 -16.09 12.49
N ASP A 151 25.61 -15.70 13.35
CA ASP A 151 25.47 -15.70 14.81
C ASP A 151 24.23 -14.92 15.27
N ASN A 152 23.37 -15.60 16.05
CA ASN A 152 22.14 -15.08 16.66
C ASN A 152 21.05 -14.57 15.70
N LEU A 153 21.22 -14.71 14.39
CA LEU A 153 20.22 -14.23 13.42
C LEU A 153 18.84 -14.87 13.68
N GLY A 154 17.78 -14.08 13.51
CA GLY A 154 16.40 -14.51 13.79
C GLY A 154 15.99 -14.50 15.27
N THR A 155 16.88 -14.08 16.17
CA THR A 155 16.61 -14.02 17.60
C THR A 155 16.71 -12.59 18.14
N GLY A 156 16.21 -12.37 19.36
CA GLY A 156 16.35 -11.08 20.06
C GLY A 156 17.80 -10.57 20.14
N GLY A 157 18.79 -11.46 20.04
CA GLY A 157 20.21 -11.09 20.04
C GLY A 157 20.68 -10.37 18.78
N SER A 158 19.99 -10.48 17.64
CA SER A 158 20.35 -9.82 16.38
C SER A 158 19.45 -8.65 16.02
N PHE A 159 18.26 -8.56 16.61
CA PHE A 159 17.29 -7.51 16.32
C PHE A 159 17.80 -6.12 16.70
N SER A 160 17.15 -5.09 16.17
CA SER A 160 17.41 -3.68 16.45
C SER A 160 18.84 -3.24 16.16
N GLY A 161 19.43 -3.83 15.11
CA GLY A 161 20.76 -3.51 14.60
C GLY A 161 21.90 -4.22 15.32
N ASN A 162 21.62 -5.24 16.13
CA ASN A 162 22.65 -6.01 16.85
C ASN A 162 23.29 -7.11 15.97
N TYR A 163 23.44 -6.86 14.67
CA TYR A 163 24.17 -7.74 13.77
C TYR A 163 25.66 -7.80 14.17
N ILE A 164 26.32 -8.91 13.83
CA ILE A 164 27.74 -9.11 14.13
C ILE A 164 28.53 -8.99 12.83
N ILE A 165 29.48 -8.05 12.82
CA ILE A 165 30.48 -7.88 11.77
C ILE A 165 31.84 -7.83 12.46
N GLU A 166 32.79 -8.62 11.98
CA GLU A 166 34.17 -8.65 12.49
C GLU A 166 35.15 -8.04 11.49
N ASN A 167 36.32 -7.64 11.98
CA ASN A 167 37.41 -7.18 11.13
C ASN A 167 38.24 -8.35 10.58
N ASP A 168 37.58 -9.33 9.98
CA ASP A 168 38.18 -10.51 9.35
C ASP A 168 38.17 -10.45 7.81
N ARG A 169 37.47 -9.45 7.23
CA ARG A 169 37.30 -9.25 5.78
C ARG A 169 36.67 -10.48 5.09
N LEU A 170 35.87 -11.25 5.81
CA LEU A 170 35.05 -12.30 5.21
C LEU A 170 33.82 -11.67 4.56
N ILE A 171 33.48 -12.13 3.35
CA ILE A 171 32.27 -11.69 2.65
C ILE A 171 31.44 -12.91 2.24
N TYR A 172 30.25 -13.02 2.81
CA TYR A 172 29.33 -14.14 2.65
C TYR A 172 28.52 -14.00 1.38
N GLY A 173 28.48 -15.06 0.58
CA GLY A 173 27.68 -15.13 -0.64
C GLY A 173 26.90 -16.43 -0.75
N PRO A 174 25.94 -16.49 -1.69
CA PRO A 174 24.97 -17.58 -1.78
C PRO A 174 25.52 -18.86 -2.39
N PHE A 175 26.76 -18.88 -2.88
CA PHE A 175 27.31 -20.00 -3.65
C PHE A 175 28.48 -20.68 -2.95
N GLU A 176 28.45 -22.00 -2.94
CA GLU A 176 29.56 -22.83 -2.50
C GLU A 176 30.81 -22.66 -3.40
N ASN A 177 31.99 -22.94 -2.85
CA ASN A 177 33.27 -22.93 -3.59
C ASN A 177 33.51 -21.60 -4.37
N PRO A 178 33.49 -20.43 -3.71
CA PRO A 178 33.74 -19.16 -4.38
C PRO A 178 35.19 -19.05 -4.86
N PHE A 179 35.39 -18.38 -6.00
CA PHE A 179 36.74 -18.13 -6.52
C PHE A 179 37.36 -16.91 -5.83
N ALA A 180 38.19 -17.16 -4.81
CA ALA A 180 38.65 -16.11 -3.89
C ALA A 180 39.68 -15.12 -4.47
N MET A 181 40.61 -15.59 -5.31
CA MET A 181 41.79 -14.83 -5.74
C MET A 181 41.47 -13.43 -6.32
N PRO A 182 40.49 -13.25 -7.23
CA PRO A 182 40.20 -11.92 -7.77
C PRO A 182 39.75 -10.92 -6.72
N MET A 183 38.92 -11.34 -5.76
CA MET A 183 38.42 -10.48 -4.67
C MET A 183 39.52 -10.15 -3.67
N GLN A 184 40.32 -11.14 -3.28
CA GLN A 184 41.45 -10.93 -2.37
C GLN A 184 42.47 -9.94 -2.94
N GLN A 185 42.76 -10.04 -4.25
CA GLN A 185 43.74 -9.17 -4.90
C GLN A 185 43.22 -7.76 -5.22
N THR A 186 41.92 -7.61 -5.47
CA THR A 186 41.35 -6.33 -5.95
C THR A 186 40.75 -5.51 -4.82
N VAL A 187 40.02 -6.15 -3.90
CA VAL A 187 39.22 -5.46 -2.86
C VAL A 187 39.52 -5.96 -1.44
N ASN A 188 40.49 -6.86 -1.28
CA ASN A 188 40.94 -7.38 0.01
C ASN A 188 39.83 -8.04 0.86
N TYR A 189 38.87 -8.71 0.20
CA TYR A 189 37.89 -9.57 0.85
C TYR A 189 38.11 -11.04 0.47
N THR A 190 37.84 -11.93 1.42
CA THR A 190 37.79 -13.38 1.17
C THR A 190 36.34 -13.82 1.05
N PRO A 191 35.87 -14.19 -0.16
CA PRO A 191 34.51 -14.67 -0.31
C PRO A 191 34.36 -16.05 0.31
N VAL A 192 33.26 -16.24 1.02
CA VAL A 192 32.88 -17.49 1.69
C VAL A 192 31.41 -17.77 1.41
N PHE A 193 31.05 -19.05 1.38
CA PHE A 193 29.64 -19.42 1.37
C PHE A 193 29.00 -19.03 2.71
N GLY A 194 27.81 -18.43 2.67
CA GLY A 194 27.03 -18.14 3.87
C GLY A 194 25.56 -18.45 3.63
N GLU A 195 25.05 -19.49 4.28
CA GLU A 195 23.64 -19.88 4.20
C GLU A 195 22.70 -18.73 4.57
N GLN A 196 23.12 -17.87 5.51
CA GLN A 196 22.33 -16.75 5.98
C GLN A 196 21.96 -15.74 4.88
N THR A 197 22.66 -15.72 3.73
CA THR A 197 22.30 -14.82 2.62
C THR A 197 20.94 -15.18 2.00
N HIS A 198 20.46 -16.41 2.21
CA HIS A 198 19.16 -16.90 1.74
C HIS A 198 18.06 -16.84 2.80
N GLN A 199 18.39 -16.38 4.00
CA GLN A 199 17.52 -16.45 5.17
C GLN A 199 16.89 -15.09 5.51
N SER A 200 15.59 -15.07 5.78
CA SER A 200 14.85 -13.87 6.22
C SER A 200 15.45 -13.27 7.50
N GLU A 201 16.09 -14.11 8.31
CA GLU A 201 16.81 -13.79 9.54
C GLU A 201 17.91 -12.74 9.34
N LEU A 202 18.51 -12.66 8.14
CA LEU A 202 19.45 -11.59 7.79
C LEU A 202 18.75 -10.23 7.70
N CYS A 203 17.54 -10.18 7.12
CA CYS A 203 16.75 -8.96 7.04
C CYS A 203 16.23 -8.53 8.43
N ALA A 204 15.99 -9.50 9.32
CA ALA A 204 15.50 -9.28 10.68
C ALA A 204 16.41 -8.39 11.54
N THR A 205 17.70 -8.28 11.22
CA THR A 205 18.64 -7.45 11.99
C THR A 205 18.21 -5.99 12.02
N CYS A 206 17.68 -5.48 10.91
CA CYS A 206 17.22 -4.10 10.77
C CYS A 206 15.69 -4.00 10.73
N HIS A 207 15.00 -5.03 10.22
CA HIS A 207 13.53 -5.07 10.10
C HIS A 207 12.84 -5.71 11.32
N THR A 208 13.43 -5.51 12.50
CA THR A 208 12.84 -5.75 13.82
C THR A 208 13.46 -4.76 14.79
N LEU A 209 12.80 -3.62 14.99
CA LEU A 209 13.33 -2.50 15.75
C LEU A 209 12.48 -2.23 16.99
N PHE A 210 13.15 -2.27 18.13
CA PHE A 210 12.63 -1.83 19.41
C PHE A 210 13.33 -0.54 19.82
N THR A 211 12.56 0.42 20.34
CA THR A 211 13.06 1.71 20.81
C THR A 211 12.54 2.02 22.21
N PRO A 212 13.30 2.75 23.04
CA PRO A 212 12.87 3.11 24.37
C PRO A 212 11.71 4.11 24.32
N THR A 213 10.78 3.96 25.26
CA THR A 213 9.68 4.91 25.49
C THR A 213 10.10 5.96 26.52
N LEU A 214 10.00 7.23 26.15
CA LEU A 214 10.23 8.39 27.01
C LEU A 214 8.90 8.97 27.50
N ASN A 215 8.84 9.29 28.79
CA ASN A 215 7.71 10.02 29.36
C ASN A 215 7.84 11.55 29.17
N ASN A 216 6.87 12.32 29.68
CA ASN A 216 6.88 13.79 29.63
C ASN A 216 8.09 14.47 30.28
N GLN A 217 8.73 13.81 31.24
CA GLN A 217 9.93 14.32 31.89
C GLN A 217 11.20 13.90 31.15
N GLY A 218 11.08 13.18 30.04
CA GLY A 218 12.19 12.65 29.29
C GLY A 218 12.91 11.50 30.02
N ASN A 219 12.21 10.72 30.84
CA ASN A 219 12.76 9.51 31.43
C ASN A 219 12.33 8.28 30.64
N ILE A 220 13.23 7.30 30.49
CA ILE A 220 12.90 5.99 29.92
C ILE A 220 11.98 5.25 30.89
N VAL A 221 10.81 4.83 30.41
CA VAL A 221 9.78 4.13 31.20
C VAL A 221 9.37 2.78 30.60
N GLY A 222 9.84 2.46 29.41
CA GLY A 222 9.49 1.23 28.70
C GLY A 222 10.24 1.10 27.38
N GLU A 223 9.76 0.17 26.57
CA GLU A 223 10.23 -0.09 25.21
C GLU A 223 9.02 -0.41 24.34
N ILE A 224 9.04 0.05 23.09
CA ILE A 224 8.01 -0.21 22.09
C ILE A 224 8.63 -0.88 20.86
N ALA A 225 7.85 -1.77 20.25
CA ALA A 225 8.16 -2.35 18.95
C ALA A 225 7.82 -1.34 17.84
N GLU A 226 8.77 -0.49 17.43
CA GLU A 226 8.54 0.58 16.44
C GLU A 226 8.22 0.04 15.04
N GLN A 227 8.92 -1.02 14.63
CA GLN A 227 8.64 -1.75 13.40
C GLN A 227 9.07 -3.22 13.53
N THR A 228 8.18 -4.13 13.16
CA THR A 228 8.43 -5.59 13.27
C THR A 228 8.05 -6.40 12.04
N PRO A 229 8.34 -5.98 10.78
CA PRO A 229 8.01 -6.76 9.58
C PRO A 229 8.43 -8.23 9.64
N TYR A 230 9.64 -8.53 10.16
CA TYR A 230 10.09 -9.92 10.28
C TYR A 230 9.27 -10.71 11.30
N LEU A 231 8.89 -10.14 12.45
CA LEU A 231 8.05 -10.85 13.42
C LEU A 231 6.61 -11.01 12.92
N GLU A 232 6.11 -10.05 12.15
CA GLU A 232 4.83 -10.17 11.44
C GLU A 232 4.87 -11.35 10.45
N TRP A 233 6.01 -11.52 9.76
CA TRP A 233 6.29 -12.65 8.87
C TRP A 233 6.44 -13.98 9.60
N VAL A 234 7.17 -14.04 10.72
CA VAL A 234 7.26 -15.27 11.52
C VAL A 234 5.88 -15.71 12.01
N ASN A 235 4.96 -14.76 12.24
CA ASN A 235 3.61 -15.06 12.65
C ASN A 235 2.66 -15.41 11.48
N SER A 236 3.12 -15.54 10.23
CA SER A 236 2.28 -15.91 9.08
C SER A 236 2.51 -17.35 8.63
N ILE A 237 1.81 -17.79 7.59
CA ILE A 237 2.07 -19.10 6.95
C ILE A 237 3.34 -19.13 6.10
N PHE A 238 3.83 -17.97 5.66
CA PHE A 238 4.91 -17.83 4.68
C PHE A 238 6.23 -18.52 5.08
N PRO A 239 6.71 -18.45 6.33
CA PRO A 239 7.87 -19.22 6.76
C PRO A 239 7.67 -20.74 6.58
N THR A 240 6.46 -21.24 6.80
CA THR A 240 6.12 -22.67 6.68
C THR A 240 6.07 -23.10 5.22
N ASP A 241 5.61 -22.22 4.34
CA ASP A 241 5.61 -22.42 2.88
C ASP A 241 7.00 -22.25 2.25
N GLY A 242 7.99 -21.86 3.05
CA GLY A 242 9.36 -21.62 2.60
C GLY A 242 9.55 -20.27 1.92
N GLU A 243 8.58 -19.36 2.01
CA GLU A 243 8.64 -18.04 1.39
C GLU A 243 9.44 -17.05 2.24
N SER A 244 10.65 -16.74 1.77
CA SER A 244 11.58 -15.81 2.44
C SER A 244 11.33 -14.36 2.08
N CYS A 245 11.89 -13.42 2.87
CA CYS A 245 11.91 -12.01 2.50
C CYS A 245 12.57 -11.80 1.12
N GLN A 246 13.61 -12.57 0.81
CA GLN A 246 14.35 -12.52 -0.43
C GLN A 246 13.49 -12.94 -1.64
N HIS A 247 12.62 -13.94 -1.52
CA HIS A 247 11.80 -14.40 -2.65
C HIS A 247 10.98 -13.27 -3.28
N CYS A 248 10.33 -12.43 -2.45
CA CYS A 248 9.53 -11.31 -2.93
C CYS A 248 10.38 -10.06 -3.23
N HIS A 249 11.33 -9.71 -2.36
CA HIS A 249 12.04 -8.43 -2.43
C HIS A 249 13.34 -8.49 -3.26
N MET A 250 13.84 -9.69 -3.55
CA MET A 250 15.04 -9.98 -4.33
C MET A 250 14.79 -11.11 -5.34
N PRO A 251 13.91 -10.92 -6.33
CA PRO A 251 13.41 -12.00 -7.16
C PRO A 251 14.54 -12.75 -7.88
N GLU A 252 14.39 -14.06 -7.95
CA GLU A 252 15.39 -14.96 -8.47
C GLU A 252 15.40 -15.04 -10.00
N ILE A 253 16.52 -15.53 -10.51
CA ILE A 253 16.75 -15.96 -11.89
C ILE A 253 17.27 -17.39 -11.79
N GLU A 254 16.48 -18.34 -12.27
CA GLU A 254 16.82 -19.77 -12.25
C GLU A 254 17.93 -20.12 -13.23
N GLU A 255 18.04 -19.37 -14.34
CA GLU A 255 19.10 -19.58 -15.31
C GLU A 255 20.47 -19.19 -14.76
N GLY A 256 21.52 -19.88 -15.24
CA GLY A 256 22.89 -19.58 -14.84
C GLY A 256 23.32 -18.16 -15.25
N VAL A 257 23.75 -17.35 -14.28
CA VAL A 257 24.27 -15.99 -14.47
C VAL A 257 25.79 -15.98 -14.26
N VAL A 258 26.53 -15.36 -15.17
CA VAL A 258 27.96 -15.07 -14.96
C VAL A 258 28.05 -13.88 -14.00
N ILE A 259 28.35 -14.16 -12.72
CA ILE A 259 28.17 -13.22 -11.60
C ILE A 259 29.24 -12.11 -11.47
N SER A 260 30.24 -12.12 -12.35
CA SER A 260 31.25 -11.06 -12.42
C SER A 260 31.81 -10.92 -13.83
N ASN A 261 32.17 -9.69 -14.21
CA ASN A 261 32.81 -9.42 -15.49
C ASN A 261 34.30 -9.79 -15.54
N ARG A 262 34.91 -10.12 -14.39
CA ARG A 262 36.33 -10.47 -14.31
C ARG A 262 36.58 -11.60 -13.28
N PRO A 263 37.30 -12.66 -13.67
CA PRO A 263 37.83 -12.88 -15.01
C PRO A 263 36.73 -13.16 -16.04
N ILE A 264 37.01 -12.91 -17.32
CA ILE A 264 36.01 -13.01 -18.41
C ILE A 264 35.57 -14.46 -18.73
N TRP A 265 36.18 -15.45 -18.09
CA TRP A 265 35.97 -16.89 -18.30
C TRP A 265 35.32 -17.58 -17.10
N LEU A 266 34.55 -16.84 -16.29
CA LEU A 266 33.79 -17.43 -15.18
C LEU A 266 32.61 -18.26 -15.70
N ASP A 267 32.39 -19.42 -15.09
CA ASP A 267 31.20 -20.22 -15.32
C ASP A 267 29.97 -19.54 -14.69
N PRO A 268 28.78 -19.63 -15.33
CA PRO A 268 27.55 -19.14 -14.74
C PRO A 268 27.17 -19.89 -13.45
N ARG A 269 26.49 -19.21 -12.52
CA ARG A 269 25.95 -19.78 -11.28
C ARG A 269 24.45 -19.53 -11.17
N SER A 270 23.73 -20.44 -10.52
CA SER A 270 22.29 -20.42 -10.34
C SER A 270 21.90 -21.01 -8.97
N PRO A 271 20.78 -20.58 -8.36
CA PRO A 271 19.97 -19.43 -8.81
C PRO A 271 20.67 -18.09 -8.53
N PHE A 272 20.29 -17.02 -9.23
CA PHE A 272 20.83 -15.66 -9.01
C PHE A 272 19.75 -14.71 -8.52
N VAL A 273 20.02 -14.00 -7.42
CA VAL A 273 19.08 -13.04 -6.80
C VAL A 273 19.28 -11.61 -7.31
N LYS A 274 18.22 -10.99 -7.81
CA LYS A 274 18.23 -9.59 -8.24
C LYS A 274 18.15 -8.67 -7.02
N HIS A 275 19.06 -7.70 -6.92
CA HIS A 275 19.13 -6.75 -5.81
C HIS A 275 18.09 -5.62 -5.96
N PHE A 276 16.81 -5.99 -6.10
CA PHE A 276 15.72 -5.05 -6.32
C PHE A 276 15.34 -4.27 -5.07
N PHE A 277 15.29 -4.92 -3.91
CA PHE A 277 14.93 -4.36 -2.61
C PHE A 277 13.70 -3.43 -2.67
N VAL A 278 12.71 -3.83 -3.45
CA VAL A 278 11.49 -3.05 -3.66
C VAL A 278 10.60 -3.13 -2.42
N GLY A 279 10.03 -1.99 -2.02
CA GLY A 279 9.08 -1.91 -0.91
C GLY A 279 7.89 -1.04 -1.30
N ALA A 280 7.26 -0.36 -0.35
CA ALA A 280 6.12 0.52 -0.63
C ALA A 280 6.47 2.02 -0.69
N ASN A 281 7.74 2.41 -0.91
CA ASN A 281 8.16 3.82 -0.75
C ASN A 281 8.31 4.59 -2.08
N VAL A 282 7.27 4.56 -2.93
CA VAL A 282 7.25 5.30 -4.20
C VAL A 282 7.45 6.79 -3.98
N PHE A 283 6.88 7.34 -2.91
CA PHE A 283 6.97 8.76 -2.57
C PHE A 283 8.42 9.22 -2.39
N MET A 284 9.21 8.53 -1.56
CA MET A 284 10.60 8.92 -1.35
C MET A 284 11.49 8.63 -2.55
N LEU A 285 11.22 7.56 -3.31
CA LEU A 285 11.95 7.29 -4.56
C LEU A 285 11.77 8.44 -5.56
N LYS A 286 10.58 9.02 -5.67
CA LYS A 286 10.33 10.22 -6.50
C LYS A 286 11.09 11.44 -5.98
N ILE A 287 11.08 11.70 -4.66
CA ILE A 287 11.84 12.83 -4.08
C ILE A 287 13.34 12.69 -4.34
N LEU A 288 13.90 11.48 -4.13
CA LEU A 288 15.31 11.18 -4.39
C LEU A 288 15.67 11.37 -5.86
N ARG A 289 14.80 10.94 -6.78
CA ARG A 289 14.97 11.13 -8.22
C ARG A 289 14.95 12.61 -8.61
N ASP A 290 13.96 13.35 -8.12
CA ASP A 290 13.67 14.72 -8.56
C ASP A 290 14.64 15.75 -7.94
N ASN A 291 15.23 15.43 -6.79
CA ASN A 291 16.16 16.29 -6.05
C ASN A 291 17.56 15.69 -5.91
N GLY A 292 17.89 14.71 -6.76
CA GLY A 292 19.09 13.87 -6.59
C GLY A 292 20.41 14.63 -6.56
N ALA A 293 20.54 15.72 -7.32
CA ALA A 293 21.76 16.53 -7.34
C ALA A 293 22.02 17.25 -6.00
N GLN A 294 20.96 17.74 -5.36
CA GLN A 294 21.02 18.42 -4.06
C GLN A 294 21.23 17.43 -2.93
N ILE A 295 20.60 16.26 -3.01
CA ILE A 295 20.70 15.19 -2.01
C ILE A 295 22.03 14.44 -2.11
N GLY A 296 22.68 14.44 -3.28
CA GLY A 296 23.91 13.68 -3.50
C GLY A 296 23.67 12.19 -3.78
N VAL A 297 22.57 11.87 -4.47
CA VAL A 297 22.32 10.48 -4.89
C VAL A 297 23.29 10.06 -5.98
N THR A 298 23.61 8.77 -6.03
CA THR A 298 24.54 8.22 -7.01
C THR A 298 23.83 7.66 -8.24
N ALA A 299 22.56 7.28 -8.13
CA ALA A 299 21.77 6.73 -9.23
C ALA A 299 21.35 7.79 -10.25
N THR A 300 21.16 7.37 -11.51
CA THR A 300 20.55 8.23 -12.54
C THR A 300 19.03 8.27 -12.40
N THR A 301 18.39 9.23 -13.08
CA THR A 301 16.94 9.31 -13.21
C THR A 301 16.36 8.00 -13.78
N GLU A 302 16.98 7.42 -14.81
CA GLU A 302 16.51 6.17 -15.44
C GLU A 302 16.57 4.98 -14.48
N GLN A 303 17.59 4.93 -13.62
CA GLN A 303 17.71 3.88 -12.60
C GLN A 303 16.61 4.03 -11.53
N PHE A 304 16.33 5.26 -11.08
CA PHE A 304 15.20 5.51 -10.19
C PHE A 304 13.86 5.20 -10.85
N ASP A 305 13.62 5.59 -12.10
CA ASP A 305 12.40 5.27 -12.83
C ASP A 305 12.20 3.76 -12.95
N SER A 306 13.28 3.01 -13.19
CA SER A 306 13.25 1.55 -13.20
C SER A 306 12.86 0.99 -11.81
N THR A 307 13.44 1.50 -10.73
CA THR A 307 13.11 1.07 -9.36
C THR A 307 11.67 1.44 -8.97
N ILE A 308 11.21 2.63 -9.34
CA ILE A 308 9.81 3.07 -9.15
C ILE A 308 8.87 2.13 -9.92
N ALA A 309 9.17 1.78 -11.17
CA ALA A 309 8.34 0.86 -11.94
C ALA A 309 8.23 -0.52 -11.29
N ARG A 310 9.34 -1.07 -10.77
CA ARG A 310 9.32 -2.34 -10.02
C ARG A 310 8.55 -2.24 -8.70
N THR A 311 8.67 -1.11 -8.01
CA THR A 311 7.94 -0.80 -6.77
C THR A 311 6.43 -0.72 -7.03
N MET A 312 6.02 -0.05 -8.12
CA MET A 312 4.63 0.01 -8.55
C MET A 312 4.10 -1.38 -8.93
N TYR A 313 4.90 -2.18 -9.65
CA TYR A 313 4.52 -3.54 -10.01
C TYR A 313 4.25 -4.41 -8.77
N LEU A 314 5.14 -4.40 -7.78
CA LEU A 314 4.97 -5.09 -6.50
C LEU A 314 3.65 -4.66 -5.81
N LEU A 315 3.44 -3.35 -5.70
CA LEU A 315 2.24 -2.78 -5.08
C LEU A 315 0.94 -3.19 -5.78
N GLN A 316 0.96 -3.25 -7.11
CA GLN A 316 -0.24 -3.47 -7.93
C GLN A 316 -0.55 -4.95 -8.24
N ASN A 317 0.39 -5.86 -8.01
CA ASN A 317 0.25 -7.24 -8.46
C ASN A 317 0.57 -8.27 -7.38
N GLN A 318 1.22 -7.88 -6.28
CA GLN A 318 1.80 -8.81 -5.30
C GLN A 318 1.59 -8.38 -3.84
N THR A 319 0.84 -7.31 -3.59
CA THR A 319 0.70 -6.73 -2.24
C THR A 319 -0.66 -7.02 -1.62
N ALA A 320 -1.74 -6.65 -2.30
CA ALA A 320 -3.10 -6.89 -1.83
C ALA A 320 -4.07 -6.84 -3.01
N ASN A 321 -5.19 -7.55 -2.90
CA ASN A 321 -6.28 -7.52 -3.86
C ASN A 321 -7.58 -7.13 -3.19
N ILE A 322 -8.51 -6.59 -3.98
CA ILE A 322 -9.89 -6.37 -3.56
C ILE A 322 -10.85 -7.23 -4.39
N SER A 323 -11.91 -7.68 -3.74
CA SER A 323 -13.08 -8.24 -4.39
C SER A 323 -14.34 -7.63 -3.78
N ALA A 324 -15.44 -7.65 -4.52
CA ALA A 324 -16.67 -7.09 -4.02
C ALA A 324 -17.90 -7.83 -4.53
N GLU A 325 -18.92 -7.84 -3.70
CA GLU A 325 -20.26 -8.31 -4.01
C GLU A 325 -21.28 -7.30 -3.51
N TYR A 326 -22.48 -7.32 -4.07
CA TYR A 326 -23.56 -6.44 -3.63
C TYR A 326 -24.85 -7.22 -3.41
N ASN A 327 -25.65 -6.70 -2.49
CA ASN A 327 -26.99 -7.18 -2.23
C ASN A 327 -27.91 -5.99 -1.91
N TRP A 328 -29.15 -6.05 -2.36
CA TRP A 328 -30.16 -5.08 -1.95
C TRP A 328 -30.83 -5.55 -0.65
N ILE A 329 -30.71 -4.75 0.42
CA ILE A 329 -31.42 -5.00 1.70
C ILE A 329 -32.88 -4.60 1.54
N SER A 330 -33.11 -3.46 0.90
CA SER A 330 -34.42 -2.96 0.50
C SER A 330 -34.30 -2.24 -0.85
N PHE A 331 -35.37 -1.65 -1.38
CA PHE A 331 -35.34 -1.05 -2.72
C PHE A 331 -34.51 0.23 -2.83
N ASN A 332 -34.20 0.89 -1.71
CA ASN A 332 -33.39 2.11 -1.64
C ASN A 332 -32.19 1.96 -0.70
N GLU A 333 -31.91 0.74 -0.26
CA GLU A 333 -30.79 0.41 0.63
C GLU A 333 -29.96 -0.70 -0.02
N LEU A 334 -28.77 -0.31 -0.47
CA LEU A 334 -27.79 -1.17 -1.10
C LEU A 334 -26.71 -1.54 -0.09
N GLU A 335 -26.39 -2.82 -0.01
CA GLU A 335 -25.21 -3.32 0.68
C GLU A 335 -24.15 -3.69 -0.37
N ILE A 336 -22.95 -3.12 -0.26
CA ILE A 336 -21.77 -3.54 -1.01
C ILE A 336 -20.75 -4.06 0.00
N LYS A 337 -20.36 -5.32 -0.12
CA LYS A 337 -19.28 -5.91 0.68
C LYS A 337 -18.01 -5.89 -0.13
N VAL A 338 -16.98 -5.26 0.42
CA VAL A 338 -15.64 -5.20 -0.17
C VAL A 338 -14.73 -6.05 0.69
N ALA A 339 -14.26 -7.17 0.14
CA ALA A 339 -13.24 -7.99 0.76
C ALA A 339 -11.85 -7.50 0.31
N VAL A 340 -10.93 -7.41 1.26
CA VAL A 340 -9.55 -6.95 1.06
C VAL A 340 -8.62 -8.06 1.53
N GLU A 341 -7.81 -8.59 0.63
CA GLU A 341 -6.89 -9.71 0.87
C GLU A 341 -5.45 -9.22 0.88
N ASN A 342 -4.70 -9.53 1.93
CA ASN A 342 -3.27 -9.27 2.00
C ASN A 342 -2.48 -10.45 1.42
N LEU A 343 -1.70 -10.18 0.37
CA LEU A 343 -0.86 -11.18 -0.30
C LEU A 343 0.59 -11.18 0.20
N SER A 344 0.95 -10.21 1.06
CA SER A 344 2.28 -10.14 1.65
C SER A 344 2.38 -11.02 2.88
N GLY A 345 3.59 -11.50 3.18
CA GLY A 345 3.83 -12.36 4.33
C GLY A 345 3.85 -11.65 5.68
N HIS A 346 3.68 -10.33 5.72
CA HIS A 346 3.67 -9.48 6.92
C HIS A 346 2.41 -8.61 6.92
N LYS A 347 2.20 -7.73 7.90
CA LYS A 347 1.02 -6.84 7.87
C LYS A 347 1.10 -5.89 6.67
N PHE A 348 -0.02 -5.46 6.10
CA PHE A 348 -0.06 -4.43 5.07
C PHE A 348 -0.81 -3.17 5.57
N PRO A 349 -0.17 -1.98 5.58
CA PRO A 349 1.25 -1.72 5.30
C PRO A 349 2.18 -1.97 6.50
N THR A 350 3.26 -2.74 6.32
CA THR A 350 4.27 -2.98 7.37
C THR A 350 5.25 -1.80 7.55
N GLY A 351 6.11 -1.90 8.58
CA GLY A 351 7.19 -0.95 8.87
C GLY A 351 6.78 0.14 9.86
N TYR A 352 7.54 1.24 9.87
CA TYR A 352 7.32 2.34 10.81
C TYR A 352 5.94 3.01 10.60
N PRO A 353 5.30 3.55 11.68
CA PRO A 353 3.90 3.95 11.70
C PRO A 353 3.62 5.33 11.07
N SER A 354 4.05 5.56 9.83
CA SER A 354 3.61 6.69 9.00
C SER A 354 2.72 6.29 7.82
N ARG A 355 2.63 4.97 7.56
CA ARG A 355 2.03 4.41 6.35
C ARG A 355 0.56 4.12 6.59
N ARG A 356 -0.24 4.29 5.55
CA ARG A 356 -1.65 3.88 5.56
C ARG A 356 -2.10 3.35 4.21
N THR A 357 -3.10 2.49 4.23
CA THR A 357 -3.91 2.16 3.06
C THR A 357 -5.39 2.29 3.42
N TRP A 358 -6.24 2.61 2.44
CA TRP A 358 -7.67 2.77 2.66
C TRP A 358 -8.47 2.37 1.43
N ILE A 359 -9.77 2.18 1.63
CA ILE A 359 -10.71 1.90 0.55
C ILE A 359 -11.42 3.18 0.15
N ASN A 360 -11.37 3.49 -1.14
CA ASN A 360 -12.21 4.50 -1.79
C ASN A 360 -13.32 3.80 -2.56
N ILE A 361 -14.55 4.23 -2.36
CA ILE A 361 -15.71 3.75 -3.11
C ILE A 361 -16.50 4.95 -3.64
N GLU A 362 -16.84 4.91 -4.92
CA GLU A 362 -17.70 5.88 -5.57
C GLU A 362 -18.85 5.12 -6.26
N LEU A 363 -20.08 5.43 -5.88
CA LEU A 363 -21.28 4.94 -6.52
C LEU A 363 -21.86 6.04 -7.41
N ILE A 364 -22.00 5.76 -8.71
CA ILE A 364 -22.58 6.67 -9.69
C ILE A 364 -23.87 6.10 -10.29
N ASP A 365 -24.80 6.96 -10.68
CA ASP A 365 -26.03 6.60 -11.40
C ASP A 365 -25.80 6.36 -12.91
N GLU A 366 -26.85 6.05 -13.67
CA GLU A 366 -26.78 5.81 -15.12
C GLU A 366 -26.42 7.07 -15.94
N ASN A 367 -26.48 8.26 -15.32
CA ASN A 367 -26.09 9.54 -15.91
C ASN A 367 -24.67 9.95 -15.47
N ASN A 368 -23.91 9.05 -14.83
CA ASN A 368 -22.61 9.30 -14.23
C ASN A 368 -22.62 10.41 -13.16
N GLN A 369 -23.74 10.58 -12.43
CA GLN A 369 -23.79 11.46 -11.27
C GLN A 369 -23.43 10.68 -10.00
N PRO A 370 -22.52 11.17 -9.15
CA PRO A 370 -22.19 10.52 -7.89
C PRO A 370 -23.39 10.58 -6.94
N VAL A 371 -23.72 9.43 -6.36
CA VAL A 371 -24.81 9.27 -5.37
C VAL A 371 -24.30 8.85 -3.99
N PHE A 372 -23.08 8.32 -3.92
CA PHE A 372 -22.36 8.05 -2.68
C PHE A 372 -20.86 8.06 -2.96
N SER A 373 -20.06 8.69 -2.09
CA SER A 373 -18.60 8.58 -2.14
C SER A 373 -17.98 8.51 -0.75
N SER A 374 -17.03 7.60 -0.54
CA SER A 374 -16.26 7.49 0.71
C SER A 374 -14.78 7.27 0.39
N GLY A 375 -13.91 7.88 1.18
CA GLY A 375 -12.45 7.76 1.02
C GLY A 375 -11.85 8.61 -0.11
N ASP A 376 -12.57 9.63 -0.58
CA ASP A 376 -12.01 10.65 -1.47
C ASP A 376 -10.85 11.40 -0.79
N TRP A 377 -9.95 11.96 -1.58
CA TRP A 377 -8.78 12.68 -1.07
C TRP A 377 -8.52 13.97 -1.83
N ASP A 378 -7.78 14.87 -1.20
CA ASP A 378 -7.30 16.11 -1.81
C ASP A 378 -5.91 15.88 -2.43
N ASN A 379 -5.79 16.08 -3.75
CA ASN A 379 -4.52 15.86 -4.47
C ASN A 379 -3.41 16.86 -4.12
N GLN A 380 -3.72 18.02 -3.54
CA GLN A 380 -2.73 19.03 -3.16
C GLN A 380 -2.12 18.73 -1.79
N THR A 381 -2.92 18.25 -0.85
CA THR A 381 -2.49 17.95 0.52
C THR A 381 -2.14 16.48 0.73
N GLY A 382 -2.74 15.58 -0.05
CA GLY A 382 -2.69 14.13 0.15
C GLY A 382 -3.55 13.64 1.33
N GLU A 383 -4.44 14.48 1.88
CA GLU A 383 -5.32 14.10 3.00
C GLU A 383 -6.64 13.51 2.51
N ILE A 384 -7.16 12.54 3.26
CA ILE A 384 -8.48 11.95 3.02
C ILE A 384 -9.54 12.97 3.48
N ASN A 385 -10.55 13.19 2.66
CA ASN A 385 -11.63 14.13 2.94
C ASN A 385 -12.45 13.67 4.14
N GLY A 386 -12.93 14.63 4.95
CA GLY A 386 -13.87 14.34 6.05
C GLY A 386 -13.25 13.84 7.37
N LEU A 387 -11.92 13.67 7.45
CA LEU A 387 -11.27 13.21 8.69
C LEU A 387 -11.29 14.28 9.80
N ASN A 388 -12.34 14.28 10.63
CA ASN A 388 -12.56 15.26 11.71
C ASN A 388 -12.10 14.80 13.10
N MET A 389 -11.92 13.49 13.30
CA MET A 389 -11.45 12.91 14.56
C MET A 389 -9.91 12.91 14.63
N PRO A 390 -9.31 12.83 15.84
CA PRO A 390 -7.85 12.71 15.99
C PRO A 390 -7.26 11.52 15.23
N TYR A 391 -8.08 10.50 14.96
CA TYR A 391 -7.87 9.46 13.96
C TYR A 391 -9.17 8.70 13.68
N GLU A 392 -9.21 8.00 12.54
CA GLU A 392 -10.35 7.16 12.14
C GLU A 392 -10.27 5.78 12.80
N GLN A 393 -11.39 5.27 13.32
CA GLN A 393 -11.45 3.92 13.89
C GLN A 393 -11.51 2.85 12.78
N HIS A 394 -11.40 1.57 13.17
CA HIS A 394 -11.70 0.47 12.24
C HIS A 394 -13.23 0.35 12.08
N HIS A 395 -13.70 0.23 10.84
CA HIS A 395 -15.10 0.12 10.47
C HIS A 395 -15.40 -1.23 9.84
N ASN A 396 -16.29 -2.01 10.44
CA ASN A 396 -16.89 -3.17 9.79
C ASN A 396 -18.01 -2.76 8.82
N VAL A 397 -18.77 -1.72 9.21
CA VAL A 397 -19.92 -1.21 8.46
C VAL A 397 -19.76 0.29 8.28
N ILE A 398 -19.86 0.76 7.03
CA ILE A 398 -19.86 2.17 6.64
C ILE A 398 -21.24 2.55 6.15
N THR A 399 -21.84 3.58 6.75
CA THR A 399 -23.19 4.09 6.39
C THR A 399 -23.17 5.53 5.90
N GLU A 400 -22.10 6.27 6.18
CA GLU A 400 -21.95 7.70 5.85
C GLU A 400 -20.68 7.94 5.02
N GLU A 401 -20.69 9.00 4.21
CA GLU A 401 -19.59 9.34 3.28
C GLU A 401 -18.27 9.73 3.99
N ASP A 402 -18.38 10.26 5.22
CA ASP A 402 -17.23 10.69 6.02
C ASP A 402 -16.60 9.55 6.84
N GLN A 403 -17.20 8.36 6.85
CA GLN A 403 -16.62 7.15 7.42
C GLN A 403 -15.74 6.47 6.38
N VAL A 404 -14.47 6.26 6.71
CA VAL A 404 -13.48 5.66 5.79
C VAL A 404 -12.75 4.53 6.47
N GLN A 405 -12.72 3.33 5.86
CA GLN A 405 -11.89 2.25 6.37
C GLN A 405 -10.42 2.53 6.05
N ILE A 406 -9.64 2.87 7.07
CA ILE A 406 -8.21 3.13 6.98
C ILE A 406 -7.44 2.09 7.79
N TYR A 407 -6.55 1.35 7.13
CA TYR A 407 -5.61 0.40 7.70
C TYR A 407 -4.28 1.11 7.99
N GLN A 408 -3.95 1.27 9.27
CA GLN A 408 -2.75 1.96 9.74
C GLN A 408 -2.42 1.60 11.19
N ALA A 409 -1.16 1.82 11.57
CA ALA A 409 -0.75 1.82 12.97
C ALA A 409 -0.62 3.26 13.47
N LEU A 410 -1.08 3.52 14.70
CA LEU A 410 -0.97 4.80 15.38
C LEU A 410 -0.48 4.56 16.81
N MET A 411 0.63 5.20 17.14
CA MET A 411 1.18 5.16 18.49
C MET A 411 0.44 6.13 19.39
N GLU A 412 0.34 5.76 20.66
CA GLU A 412 0.04 6.67 21.75
C GLU A 412 1.25 6.85 22.67
N ASP A 413 1.31 8.00 23.30
CA ASP A 413 2.28 8.26 24.35
C ASP A 413 1.81 7.73 25.72
N VAL A 414 2.65 7.93 26.74
CA VAL A 414 2.38 7.49 28.12
C VAL A 414 1.13 8.11 28.76
N ASP A 415 0.57 9.17 28.17
CA ASP A 415 -0.65 9.83 28.63
C ASP A 415 -1.89 9.40 27.83
N GLY A 416 -1.73 8.50 26.84
CA GLY A 416 -2.81 8.02 25.97
C GLY A 416 -3.15 8.97 24.82
N ASN A 417 -2.26 9.91 24.47
CA ASN A 417 -2.46 10.81 23.33
C ASN A 417 -1.77 10.22 22.09
N VAL A 418 -2.39 10.37 20.91
CA VAL A 418 -1.73 10.03 19.64
C VAL A 418 -0.42 10.81 19.51
N THR A 419 0.65 10.10 19.17
CA THR A 419 1.96 10.71 18.95
C THR A 419 2.60 10.22 17.66
N TYR A 420 3.27 11.14 16.97
CA TYR A 420 4.14 10.83 15.83
C TYR A 420 5.62 10.97 16.20
N THR A 421 5.95 11.41 17.42
CA THR A 421 7.29 11.40 18.00
C THR A 421 7.63 9.96 18.40
N LEU A 422 8.65 9.36 17.77
CA LEU A 422 8.95 7.94 17.88
C LEU A 422 9.30 7.56 19.31
N LEU A 423 10.17 8.33 19.97
CA LEU A 423 10.59 8.04 21.34
C LEU A 423 9.52 8.33 22.38
N ARG A 424 8.41 8.97 22.00
CA ARG A 424 7.24 9.15 22.87
C ARG A 424 6.28 7.97 22.79
N GLY A 425 6.38 7.12 21.76
CA GLY A 425 5.53 5.95 21.59
C GLY A 425 5.66 4.99 22.77
N ALA A 426 4.54 4.70 23.42
CA ALA A 426 4.43 3.78 24.56
C ALA A 426 3.66 2.50 24.20
N SER A 427 2.62 2.64 23.39
CA SER A 427 1.78 1.55 22.87
C SER A 427 1.13 1.99 21.55
N TYR A 428 0.37 1.09 20.93
CA TYR A 428 -0.47 1.42 19.79
C TYR A 428 -1.92 1.57 20.24
N ILE A 429 -2.48 2.76 20.10
CA ILE A 429 -3.92 2.99 20.34
C ILE A 429 -4.78 2.35 19.25
N LYS A 430 -4.19 2.17 18.06
CA LYS A 430 -4.78 1.50 16.91
C LYS A 430 -3.67 0.83 16.11
N ASP A 431 -3.84 -0.45 15.79
CA ASP A 431 -3.08 -1.17 14.79
C ASP A 431 -4.05 -2.16 14.15
N ASN A 432 -4.72 -1.68 13.10
CA ASN A 432 -5.59 -2.47 12.27
C ASN A 432 -4.96 -2.74 10.90
N ARG A 433 -3.63 -2.68 10.76
CA ARG A 433 -2.99 -3.04 9.48
C ARG A 433 -3.37 -4.47 9.12
N LEU A 434 -3.65 -4.73 7.83
CA LEU A 434 -4.16 -6.02 7.34
C LEU A 434 -3.17 -7.12 7.68
N PRO A 435 -3.51 -8.13 8.50
CA PRO A 435 -2.60 -9.23 8.79
C PRO A 435 -2.40 -10.13 7.57
N PRO A 436 -1.30 -10.88 7.48
CA PRO A 436 -1.09 -11.88 6.44
C PRO A 436 -1.89 -13.17 6.71
N GLU A 437 -1.99 -14.04 5.71
CA GLU A 437 -2.53 -15.39 5.90
C GLU A 437 -1.71 -16.16 6.97
N GLY A 438 -2.38 -16.92 7.82
CA GLY A 438 -1.80 -17.66 8.94
C GLY A 438 -1.53 -16.83 10.20
N PHE A 439 -1.81 -15.52 10.20
CA PHE A 439 -1.57 -14.66 11.36
C PHE A 439 -2.54 -14.87 12.52
N THR A 440 -2.04 -15.39 13.65
CA THR A 440 -2.86 -15.72 14.83
C THR A 440 -2.43 -15.00 16.10
N SER A 441 -3.38 -14.85 17.03
CA SER A 441 -3.19 -14.37 18.40
C SER A 441 -2.42 -15.34 19.30
N THR A 442 -2.31 -16.60 18.88
CA THR A 442 -1.49 -17.63 19.54
C THR A 442 -0.07 -17.73 18.98
N GLY A 443 0.26 -16.85 18.03
CA GLY A 443 1.56 -16.78 17.38
C GLY A 443 2.74 -16.52 18.33
N PRO A 444 3.96 -16.96 17.97
CA PRO A 444 5.14 -16.85 18.84
C PRO A 444 5.54 -15.40 19.17
N TYR A 445 5.16 -14.43 18.34
CA TYR A 445 5.48 -13.02 18.50
C TYR A 445 4.25 -12.12 18.46
N TYR A 446 3.07 -12.65 18.82
CA TYR A 446 1.85 -11.86 18.80
C TYR A 446 1.98 -10.61 19.67
N ASP A 447 2.61 -10.70 20.85
CA ASP A 447 2.80 -9.56 21.78
C ASP A 447 3.50 -8.35 21.13
N SER A 448 4.41 -8.58 20.19
CA SER A 448 5.13 -7.52 19.44
C SER A 448 4.50 -7.16 18.09
N THR A 449 3.38 -7.80 17.75
CA THR A 449 2.67 -7.64 16.47
C THR A 449 1.16 -7.55 16.66
N ARG A 450 0.71 -7.21 17.87
CA ARG A 450 -0.71 -7.26 18.27
C ARG A 450 -1.60 -6.43 17.33
N ILE A 451 -2.84 -6.87 17.20
CA ILE A 451 -3.89 -6.04 16.61
C ILE A 451 -4.48 -5.20 17.74
N GLU A 452 -4.74 -3.92 17.48
CA GLU A 452 -5.16 -2.96 18.50
C GLU A 452 -6.37 -2.15 18.02
N GLY A 453 -7.20 -1.72 18.97
CA GLY A 453 -8.42 -0.96 18.71
C GLY A 453 -9.61 -1.82 18.31
N LEU A 454 -10.59 -1.23 17.62
CA LEU A 454 -11.87 -1.89 17.29
C LEU A 454 -11.74 -3.09 16.32
N ALA A 455 -10.61 -3.24 15.62
CA ALA A 455 -10.37 -4.37 14.72
C ALA A 455 -10.37 -5.73 15.45
N LEU A 456 -10.04 -5.76 16.76
CA LEU A 456 -10.13 -6.97 17.59
C LEU A 456 -11.57 -7.43 17.83
N GLN A 457 -12.55 -6.57 17.60
CA GLN A 457 -13.96 -6.91 17.75
C GLN A 457 -14.60 -7.28 16.41
N ASP A 458 -13.85 -7.18 15.32
CA ASP A 458 -14.32 -7.52 13.98
C ASP A 458 -14.21 -9.03 13.74
N PRO A 459 -15.35 -9.74 13.59
CA PRO A 459 -15.38 -11.19 13.40
C PRO A 459 -14.97 -11.64 11.99
N ASN A 460 -14.70 -10.74 11.04
CA ASN A 460 -14.25 -11.09 9.69
C ASN A 460 -12.83 -10.60 9.36
N PHE A 461 -12.22 -9.77 10.22
CA PHE A 461 -10.82 -9.33 10.11
C PHE A 461 -9.85 -10.36 10.72
N ASN A 462 -9.76 -10.37 12.05
CA ASN A 462 -8.93 -11.29 12.83
C ASN A 462 -9.36 -11.36 14.31
N GLY A 463 -10.54 -10.82 14.64
CA GLY A 463 -11.01 -10.57 16.01
C GLY A 463 -11.94 -11.64 16.60
N GLY A 464 -12.10 -12.78 15.95
CA GLY A 464 -13.06 -13.82 16.38
C GLY A 464 -12.59 -15.25 16.17
N SER A 465 -13.18 -16.19 16.91
CA SER A 465 -12.84 -17.63 16.89
C SER A 465 -13.18 -18.37 15.57
N ILE A 466 -13.58 -17.65 14.52
CA ILE A 466 -14.10 -18.22 13.26
C ILE A 466 -13.24 -17.80 12.05
N SER A 467 -12.55 -16.64 12.09
CA SER A 467 -11.89 -16.03 10.93
C SER A 467 -10.42 -15.65 11.18
N GLU A 468 -9.80 -16.22 12.20
CA GLU A 468 -8.42 -15.89 12.51
C GLU A 468 -7.45 -16.46 11.46
N GLY A 469 -6.47 -15.65 11.03
CA GLY A 469 -5.44 -16.05 10.08
C GLY A 469 -5.89 -16.16 8.63
N THR A 470 -7.02 -15.58 8.24
CA THR A 470 -7.48 -15.58 6.83
C THR A 470 -6.66 -14.66 5.94
N GLY A 471 -6.02 -13.63 6.51
CA GLY A 471 -5.39 -12.56 5.74
C GLY A 471 -6.38 -11.63 5.02
N ILE A 472 -7.67 -11.71 5.38
CA ILE A 472 -8.77 -11.00 4.70
C ILE A 472 -9.55 -10.13 5.69
N ASP A 473 -9.94 -8.93 5.28
CA ASP A 473 -10.97 -8.10 5.93
C ASP A 473 -12.19 -7.97 5.01
N THR A 474 -13.41 -7.84 5.54
CA THR A 474 -14.61 -7.54 4.73
C THR A 474 -15.37 -6.35 5.27
N ILE A 475 -15.36 -5.26 4.50
CA ILE A 475 -16.03 -4.01 4.84
C ILE A 475 -17.39 -3.95 4.17
N THR A 476 -18.42 -3.64 4.94
CA THR A 476 -19.80 -3.55 4.46
C THR A 476 -20.23 -2.09 4.30
N TYR A 477 -20.42 -1.62 3.08
CA TYR A 477 -21.01 -0.32 2.78
C TYR A 477 -22.53 -0.45 2.69
N ARG A 478 -23.28 0.26 3.54
CA ARG A 478 -24.74 0.33 3.51
C ARG A 478 -25.19 1.71 3.06
N ILE A 479 -25.56 1.80 1.80
CA ILE A 479 -25.89 3.05 1.11
C ILE A 479 -27.41 3.18 1.04
N ASN A 480 -27.95 4.16 1.75
CA ASN A 480 -29.38 4.42 1.87
C ASN A 480 -29.86 5.49 0.88
N ASN A 481 -31.19 5.65 0.79
CA ASN A 481 -31.85 6.70 0.01
C ASN A 481 -31.55 6.68 -1.49
N LEU A 482 -31.13 5.52 -2.03
CA LEU A 482 -30.94 5.34 -3.46
C LEU A 482 -32.29 5.36 -4.19
N MET A 483 -32.51 6.38 -5.00
CA MET A 483 -33.73 6.55 -5.80
C MET A 483 -33.38 7.14 -7.17
N GLY A 484 -34.27 6.94 -8.15
CA GLY A 484 -34.18 7.62 -9.45
C GLY A 484 -33.35 6.90 -10.52
N SER A 485 -32.67 5.81 -10.17
CA SER A 485 -31.91 4.96 -11.10
C SER A 485 -32.30 3.48 -10.98
N ASN A 486 -32.15 2.74 -12.08
CA ASN A 486 -32.27 1.28 -12.09
C ASN A 486 -30.92 0.55 -12.12
N ILE A 487 -29.84 1.28 -12.44
CA ILE A 487 -28.49 0.74 -12.60
C ILE A 487 -27.51 1.75 -12.05
N TYR A 488 -26.72 1.32 -11.07
CA TYR A 488 -25.58 2.06 -10.55
C TYR A 488 -24.28 1.40 -10.97
N THR A 489 -23.19 2.17 -10.96
CA THR A 489 -21.84 1.66 -11.11
C THR A 489 -21.05 1.98 -9.86
N ALA A 490 -20.51 0.97 -9.19
CA ALA A 490 -19.62 1.12 -8.04
C ALA A 490 -18.17 0.99 -8.49
N ASN A 491 -17.40 2.06 -8.36
CA ASN A 491 -15.96 2.07 -8.56
C ASN A 491 -15.29 1.91 -7.19
N VAL A 492 -14.55 0.82 -6.99
CA VAL A 492 -13.84 0.55 -5.72
C VAL A 492 -12.34 0.57 -5.99
N LYS A 493 -11.59 1.24 -5.13
CA LYS A 493 -10.13 1.35 -5.20
C LYS A 493 -9.53 1.11 -3.82
N MET A 494 -8.43 0.37 -3.79
CA MET A 494 -7.53 0.33 -2.64
C MET A 494 -6.34 1.26 -2.90
N LEU A 495 -6.13 2.22 -1.99
CA LEU A 495 -5.16 3.28 -2.15
C LEU A 495 -4.12 3.22 -1.03
N TYR A 496 -2.87 3.57 -1.34
CA TYR A 496 -1.75 3.51 -0.41
C TYR A 496 -0.99 4.83 -0.33
N GLN A 497 -0.54 5.19 0.87
CA GLN A 497 0.28 6.37 1.11
C GLN A 497 1.44 6.07 2.08
N THR A 498 2.65 6.49 1.70
CA THR A 498 3.88 6.28 2.49
C THR A 498 3.88 7.09 3.79
N THR A 499 3.47 8.36 3.72
CA THR A 499 3.44 9.26 4.89
C THR A 499 2.10 9.98 4.93
N THR A 500 1.50 10.07 6.12
CA THR A 500 0.26 10.82 6.28
C THR A 500 0.53 12.32 6.41
N PRO A 501 -0.40 13.19 5.95
CA PRO A 501 -0.27 14.63 6.17
C PRO A 501 -0.15 15.00 7.66
N ARG A 502 -0.80 14.24 8.56
CA ARG A 502 -0.68 14.43 10.02
C ARG A 502 0.72 14.14 10.55
N PHE A 503 1.36 13.06 10.08
CA PHE A 503 2.76 12.76 10.42
C PHE A 503 3.70 13.87 9.93
N ILE A 504 3.47 14.36 8.71
CA ILE A 504 4.27 15.44 8.12
C ILE A 504 4.06 16.77 8.86
N ALA A 505 2.81 17.08 9.23
CA ALA A 505 2.49 18.28 9.99
C ALA A 505 3.12 18.27 11.39
N ASP A 506 3.24 17.11 12.04
CA ASP A 506 3.99 16.95 13.29
C ASP A 506 5.48 17.23 13.08
N LEU A 507 6.07 16.68 12.02
CA LEU A 507 7.48 16.88 11.68
C LEU A 507 7.81 18.35 11.41
N PHE A 508 6.94 19.10 10.72
CA PHE A 508 7.18 20.51 10.39
C PHE A 508 6.97 21.49 11.56
N GLN A 509 6.64 20.99 12.76
CA GLN A 509 6.66 21.83 13.96
C GLN A 509 8.11 22.14 14.42
N TYR A 510 9.08 21.35 13.98
CA TYR A 510 10.48 21.50 14.34
C TYR A 510 11.22 22.36 13.31
N ASN A 511 12.16 23.19 13.77
CA ASN A 511 12.94 24.07 12.91
C ASN A 511 14.42 23.66 12.93
N THR A 512 14.76 22.63 12.14
CA THR A 512 16.14 22.19 11.88
C THR A 512 16.46 22.34 10.39
N PRO A 513 17.74 22.44 10.00
CA PRO A 513 18.12 22.48 8.58
C PRO A 513 17.54 21.32 7.77
N GLU A 514 17.57 20.10 8.34
CA GLU A 514 17.09 18.86 7.73
C GLU A 514 15.55 18.83 7.61
N VAL A 515 14.81 19.36 8.58
CA VAL A 515 13.35 19.50 8.48
C VAL A 515 12.98 20.52 7.40
N ASN A 516 13.62 21.69 7.40
CA ASN A 516 13.31 22.77 6.45
C ASN A 516 13.62 22.37 5.00
N ILE A 517 14.69 21.62 4.76
CA ILE A 517 15.01 21.13 3.41
C ILE A 517 14.03 20.05 2.96
N PHE A 518 13.61 19.15 3.86
CA PHE A 518 12.60 18.16 3.54
C PHE A 518 11.23 18.80 3.28
N GLU A 519 10.85 19.85 4.02
CA GLU A 519 9.64 20.64 3.76
C GLU A 519 9.62 21.19 2.33
N THR A 520 10.74 21.76 1.87
CA THR A 520 10.87 22.25 0.48
C THR A 520 10.65 21.13 -0.55
N TYR A 521 11.19 19.93 -0.31
CA TYR A 521 10.97 18.78 -1.17
C TYR A 521 9.51 18.29 -1.11
N TYR A 522 8.91 18.25 0.07
CA TYR A 522 7.54 17.81 0.27
C TYR A 522 6.54 18.74 -0.42
N GLU A 523 6.71 20.06 -0.34
CA GLU A 523 5.82 21.04 -0.98
C GLU A 523 5.67 20.79 -2.49
N THR A 524 6.77 20.48 -3.16
CA THR A 524 6.81 20.25 -4.62
C THR A 524 6.54 18.79 -5.03
N ALA A 525 6.55 17.85 -4.08
CA ALA A 525 6.34 16.44 -4.37
C ALA A 525 4.89 16.12 -4.77
N ASP A 526 4.75 15.09 -5.62
CA ASP A 526 3.47 14.44 -5.93
C ASP A 526 2.97 13.64 -4.72
N LYS A 527 1.88 14.11 -4.11
CA LYS A 527 1.27 13.55 -2.90
C LYS A 527 0.11 12.60 -3.20
N SER A 528 -0.14 12.31 -4.48
CA SER A 528 -1.20 11.39 -4.90
C SER A 528 -0.93 10.01 -4.32
N PRO A 529 -1.95 9.31 -3.78
CA PRO A 529 -1.78 7.95 -3.33
C PRO A 529 -1.48 7.01 -4.49
N VAL A 530 -0.81 5.91 -4.17
CA VAL A 530 -0.57 4.81 -5.10
C VAL A 530 -1.80 3.93 -5.16
N LEU A 531 -2.31 3.67 -6.36
CA LEU A 531 -3.34 2.66 -6.58
C LEU A 531 -2.72 1.27 -6.37
N ILE A 532 -3.31 0.49 -5.46
CA ILE A 532 -2.98 -0.91 -5.20
C ILE A 532 -3.81 -1.80 -6.11
N ASP A 533 -5.13 -1.75 -5.97
CA ASP A 533 -6.06 -2.52 -6.81
C ASP A 533 -7.35 -1.74 -7.02
N SER A 534 -8.10 -2.07 -8.07
CA SER A 534 -9.39 -1.47 -8.38
C SER A 534 -10.32 -2.44 -9.08
N LEU A 535 -11.61 -2.31 -8.80
CA LEU A 535 -12.66 -3.02 -9.52
C LEU A 535 -13.86 -2.12 -9.79
N GLN A 536 -14.70 -2.56 -10.71
CA GLN A 536 -15.96 -1.92 -11.03
C GLN A 536 -17.09 -2.95 -10.97
N LEU A 537 -18.18 -2.64 -10.28
CA LEU A 537 -19.40 -3.45 -10.26
C LEU A 537 -20.56 -2.70 -10.89
N VAL A 538 -21.29 -3.39 -11.76
CA VAL A 538 -22.61 -2.91 -12.22
C VAL A 538 -23.67 -3.42 -11.26
N VAL A 539 -24.30 -2.49 -10.55
CA VAL A 539 -25.33 -2.76 -9.54
C VAL A 539 -26.69 -2.53 -10.16
N SER A 540 -27.43 -3.60 -10.43
CA SER A 540 -28.79 -3.49 -10.94
C SER A 540 -29.80 -3.62 -9.80
N VAL A 541 -30.86 -2.79 -9.80
CA VAL A 541 -31.93 -2.88 -8.79
C VAL A 541 -32.75 -4.14 -9.03
N THR A 542 -32.66 -5.13 -8.14
CA THR A 542 -33.30 -6.45 -8.31
C THR A 542 -34.65 -6.60 -7.57
N GLY A 543 -35.28 -5.51 -7.14
CA GLY A 543 -36.45 -5.49 -6.24
C GLY A 543 -37.68 -6.34 -6.63
N ILE A 544 -37.77 -6.85 -7.86
CA ILE A 544 -38.82 -7.79 -8.29
C ILE A 544 -38.30 -9.24 -8.40
N GLU A 545 -36.99 -9.46 -8.56
CA GLU A 545 -36.40 -10.79 -8.79
C GLU A 545 -36.25 -11.63 -7.52
N ASN A 546 -35.89 -11.01 -6.39
CA ASN A 546 -35.80 -11.74 -5.12
C ASN A 546 -37.16 -12.24 -4.61
N GLU A 547 -38.27 -11.60 -5.02
CA GLU A 547 -39.62 -12.08 -4.71
C GLU A 547 -40.09 -13.25 -5.60
N PHE A 548 -39.37 -13.56 -6.68
CA PHE A 548 -39.67 -14.66 -7.61
C PHE A 548 -38.90 -15.95 -7.30
N ASN A 549 -37.97 -15.96 -6.34
CA ASN A 549 -37.13 -17.12 -5.99
C ASN A 549 -37.80 -18.18 -5.09
N GLY A 550 -39.12 -18.08 -4.87
CA GLY A 550 -39.93 -19.05 -4.12
C GLY A 550 -40.65 -20.07 -5.02
N ALA A 551 -41.19 -21.14 -4.43
CA ALA A 551 -42.05 -22.08 -5.15
C ALA A 551 -43.33 -21.37 -5.65
N ILE A 552 -43.73 -21.67 -6.89
CA ILE A 552 -44.90 -21.07 -7.56
C ILE A 552 -46.18 -21.79 -7.10
N ASP A 553 -46.50 -21.67 -5.81
CA ASP A 553 -47.58 -22.43 -5.18
C ASP A 553 -48.91 -21.66 -5.14
N ASP A 554 -48.86 -20.33 -5.25
CA ASP A 554 -50.04 -19.46 -5.19
C ASP A 554 -49.99 -18.29 -6.17
N TYR A 555 -51.15 -17.68 -6.43
CA TYR A 555 -51.25 -16.44 -7.18
C TYR A 555 -50.75 -15.27 -6.33
N LYS A 556 -49.90 -14.41 -6.90
CA LYS A 556 -49.38 -13.23 -6.19
C LYS A 556 -49.27 -12.04 -7.13
N LEU A 557 -49.77 -10.89 -6.71
CA LEU A 557 -49.50 -9.59 -7.32
C LEU A 557 -48.47 -8.85 -6.46
N PHE A 558 -47.32 -8.56 -7.04
CA PHE A 558 -46.23 -7.87 -6.37
C PHE A 558 -46.44 -6.36 -6.41
N ASP A 559 -45.73 -5.64 -5.55
CA ASP A 559 -45.81 -4.18 -5.58
C ASP A 559 -45.23 -3.62 -6.89
N ALA A 560 -45.85 -2.58 -7.44
CA ALA A 560 -45.31 -1.85 -8.59
C ALA A 560 -43.99 -1.19 -8.18
N TYR A 561 -42.96 -1.24 -9.04
CA TYR A 561 -41.67 -0.61 -8.78
C TYR A 561 -41.10 0.13 -10.00
N PRO A 562 -40.70 1.40 -9.88
CA PRO A 562 -40.82 2.24 -8.67
C PRO A 562 -42.28 2.54 -8.28
N ASN A 563 -42.54 2.87 -7.02
CA ASN A 563 -43.84 3.35 -6.52
C ASN A 563 -43.64 4.13 -5.19
N PRO A 564 -43.68 5.47 -5.19
CA PRO A 564 -44.13 6.31 -6.30
C PRO A 564 -43.22 6.26 -7.53
N PHE A 565 -43.77 6.47 -8.73
CA PHE A 565 -43.04 6.47 -10.01
C PHE A 565 -43.24 7.77 -10.79
N ASN A 566 -42.29 8.13 -11.66
CA ASN A 566 -42.37 9.36 -12.47
C ASN A 566 -42.89 9.09 -13.90
N SER A 567 -42.14 8.33 -14.70
CA SER A 567 -42.47 8.06 -16.12
C SER A 567 -42.91 6.62 -16.40
N SER A 568 -42.40 5.66 -15.63
CA SER A 568 -42.79 4.25 -15.75
C SER A 568 -42.57 3.46 -14.46
N THR A 569 -43.31 2.36 -14.33
CA THR A 569 -43.17 1.38 -13.25
C THR A 569 -43.32 -0.03 -13.82
N ILE A 570 -42.80 -1.03 -13.11
CA ILE A 570 -42.92 -2.44 -13.44
C ILE A 570 -43.79 -3.12 -12.38
N ILE A 571 -44.78 -3.87 -12.83
CA ILE A 571 -45.67 -4.65 -11.98
C ILE A 571 -45.35 -6.12 -12.19
N GLY A 572 -44.88 -6.78 -11.12
CA GLY A 572 -44.67 -8.23 -11.09
C GLY A 572 -45.95 -8.98 -10.76
N TYR A 573 -46.12 -10.18 -11.30
CA TYR A 573 -47.13 -11.14 -10.84
C TYR A 573 -46.70 -12.60 -11.01
N GLN A 574 -47.24 -13.47 -10.17
CA GLN A 574 -47.03 -14.92 -10.15
C GLN A 574 -48.36 -15.63 -10.40
N ILE A 575 -48.34 -16.66 -11.25
CA ILE A 575 -49.48 -17.56 -11.44
C ILE A 575 -49.05 -19.04 -11.33
N PRO A 576 -49.68 -19.86 -10.47
CA PRO A 576 -49.32 -21.27 -10.29
C PRO A 576 -49.93 -22.19 -11.36
N LYS A 577 -50.92 -21.71 -12.10
CA LYS A 577 -51.64 -22.47 -13.14
C LYS A 577 -51.92 -21.59 -14.34
N ALA A 578 -51.89 -22.20 -15.52
CA ALA A 578 -52.22 -21.53 -16.76
C ALA A 578 -53.63 -20.90 -16.72
N GLY A 579 -53.78 -19.74 -17.35
CA GLY A 579 -55.04 -19.00 -17.36
C GLY A 579 -54.96 -17.72 -18.19
N LEU A 580 -56.13 -17.16 -18.50
CA LEU A 580 -56.22 -15.83 -19.09
C LEU A 580 -55.89 -14.79 -18.01
N VAL A 581 -54.77 -14.10 -18.16
CA VAL A 581 -54.31 -13.06 -17.25
C VAL A 581 -54.76 -11.71 -17.81
N ALA A 582 -55.44 -10.92 -16.97
CA ALA A 582 -55.70 -9.52 -17.21
C ALA A 582 -55.08 -8.66 -16.09
N LEU A 583 -54.16 -7.77 -16.46
CA LEU A 583 -53.57 -6.79 -15.54
C LEU A 583 -54.01 -5.39 -15.96
N LYS A 584 -54.74 -4.72 -15.09
CA LYS A 584 -55.49 -3.50 -15.40
C LYS A 584 -55.15 -2.38 -14.45
N ILE A 585 -55.11 -1.16 -14.95
CA ILE A 585 -54.85 0.08 -14.21
C ILE A 585 -56.15 0.87 -14.06
N TYR A 586 -56.37 1.44 -12.88
CA TYR A 586 -57.55 2.22 -12.50
C TYR A 586 -57.14 3.54 -11.84
N ASP A 587 -57.95 4.57 -12.01
CA ASP A 587 -57.82 5.83 -11.27
C ASP A 587 -58.51 5.77 -9.89
N VAL A 588 -58.46 6.88 -9.14
CA VAL A 588 -59.06 6.97 -7.79
C VAL A 588 -60.58 6.81 -7.75
N VAL A 589 -61.29 7.01 -8.87
CA VAL A 589 -62.75 6.82 -8.95
C VAL A 589 -63.11 5.42 -9.46
N GLY A 590 -62.12 4.55 -9.68
CA GLY A 590 -62.31 3.18 -10.15
C GLY A 590 -62.57 3.07 -11.65
N LYS A 591 -62.30 4.12 -12.43
CA LYS A 591 -62.37 4.07 -13.89
C LYS A 591 -61.11 3.37 -14.42
N GLU A 592 -61.30 2.42 -15.33
CA GLU A 592 -60.20 1.74 -16.01
C GLU A 592 -59.45 2.75 -16.90
N VAL A 593 -58.15 2.88 -16.66
CA VAL A 593 -57.23 3.76 -17.37
C VAL A 593 -56.60 3.00 -18.53
N GLU A 594 -56.09 1.81 -18.27
CA GLU A 594 -55.37 0.99 -19.25
C GLU A 594 -55.41 -0.49 -18.86
N THR A 595 -55.37 -1.39 -19.86
CA THR A 595 -55.11 -2.81 -19.65
C THR A 595 -53.71 -3.13 -20.21
N ILE A 596 -52.75 -3.45 -19.35
CA ILE A 596 -51.34 -3.67 -19.72
C ILE A 596 -51.00 -5.14 -20.00
N VAL A 597 -51.87 -6.07 -19.60
CA VAL A 597 -51.79 -7.51 -19.98
C VAL A 597 -53.20 -8.02 -20.21
N ASN A 598 -53.42 -8.78 -21.29
CA ASN A 598 -54.68 -9.48 -21.57
C ASN A 598 -54.45 -10.71 -22.46
N GLU A 599 -53.81 -11.74 -21.93
CA GLU A 599 -53.41 -12.92 -22.71
C GLU A 599 -53.34 -14.19 -21.86
N VAL A 600 -53.33 -15.35 -22.52
CA VAL A 600 -53.16 -16.65 -21.84
C VAL A 600 -51.70 -16.83 -21.47
N LYS A 601 -51.42 -17.02 -20.18
CA LYS A 601 -50.08 -17.30 -19.66
C LYS A 601 -50.02 -18.72 -19.07
N GLN A 602 -48.84 -19.33 -19.09
CA GLN A 602 -48.57 -20.61 -18.42
C GLN A 602 -48.25 -20.37 -16.93
N SER A 603 -48.08 -21.44 -16.14
CA SER A 603 -47.55 -21.27 -14.78
C SER A 603 -46.18 -20.59 -14.82
N GLY A 604 -45.96 -19.56 -14.00
CA GLY A 604 -44.75 -18.76 -14.07
C GLY A 604 -44.83 -17.41 -13.34
N ASN A 605 -43.67 -16.75 -13.33
CA ASN A 605 -43.46 -15.38 -12.87
C ASN A 605 -43.35 -14.44 -14.07
N TYR A 606 -44.00 -13.28 -13.98
CA TYR A 606 -44.13 -12.35 -15.09
C TYR A 606 -43.96 -10.91 -14.62
N LYS A 607 -43.45 -10.06 -15.50
CA LYS A 607 -43.30 -8.61 -15.31
C LYS A 607 -44.07 -7.88 -16.42
N ALA A 608 -44.76 -6.80 -16.08
CA ALA A 608 -45.40 -5.91 -17.05
C ALA A 608 -44.99 -4.46 -16.76
N LYS A 609 -44.58 -3.73 -17.81
CA LYS A 609 -44.25 -2.31 -17.70
C LYS A 609 -45.51 -1.47 -17.88
N PHE A 610 -45.66 -0.45 -17.05
CA PHE A 610 -46.67 0.59 -17.16
C PHE A 610 -45.99 1.95 -17.32
N THR A 611 -46.50 2.80 -18.22
CA THR A 611 -45.95 4.12 -18.56
C THR A 611 -47.03 5.19 -18.37
N SER A 612 -46.66 6.36 -17.82
CA SER A 612 -47.60 7.41 -17.39
C SER A 612 -47.61 8.66 -18.29
N GLU A 613 -47.23 8.54 -19.57
CA GLU A 613 -46.99 9.68 -20.46
C GLU A 613 -48.13 10.72 -20.43
N ASP A 614 -49.39 10.28 -20.49
CA ASP A 614 -50.58 11.16 -20.51
C ASP A 614 -51.36 11.25 -19.18
N LEU A 615 -50.78 10.78 -18.07
CA LEU A 615 -51.46 10.72 -16.78
C LEU A 615 -51.00 11.85 -15.83
N PRO A 616 -51.91 12.49 -15.07
CA PRO A 616 -51.56 13.47 -14.03
C PRO A 616 -50.97 12.80 -12.78
N SER A 617 -50.16 13.53 -12.00
CA SER A 617 -49.71 13.08 -10.67
C SER A 617 -50.91 12.70 -9.81
N GLY A 618 -50.82 11.56 -9.10
CA GLY A 618 -51.96 11.06 -8.34
C GLY A 618 -51.84 9.59 -7.93
N ILE A 619 -52.90 9.09 -7.27
CA ILE A 619 -52.99 7.68 -6.86
C ILE A 619 -53.69 6.89 -7.96
N TYR A 620 -53.11 5.74 -8.30
CA TYR A 620 -53.65 4.76 -9.22
C TYR A 620 -53.72 3.40 -8.54
N PHE A 621 -54.52 2.50 -9.10
CA PHE A 621 -54.62 1.12 -8.64
C PHE A 621 -54.34 0.18 -9.80
N TYR A 622 -53.65 -0.92 -9.54
CA TYR A 622 -53.46 -1.98 -10.51
C TYR A 622 -54.03 -3.27 -9.97
N LYS A 623 -54.69 -4.03 -10.85
CA LYS A 623 -55.50 -5.19 -10.50
C LYS A 623 -55.15 -6.35 -11.41
N LEU A 624 -54.75 -7.46 -10.79
CA LEU A 624 -54.55 -8.73 -11.45
C LEU A 624 -55.84 -9.54 -11.40
N LEU A 625 -56.29 -10.03 -12.55
CA LEU A 625 -57.39 -10.99 -12.68
C LEU A 625 -56.86 -12.21 -13.45
N VAL A 626 -57.03 -13.39 -12.87
CA VAL A 626 -56.64 -14.65 -13.51
C VAL A 626 -57.42 -15.80 -12.90
N ASN A 627 -58.10 -16.58 -13.73
CA ASN A 627 -59.04 -17.61 -13.27
C ASN A 627 -60.05 -17.04 -12.25
N ASN A 628 -60.06 -17.54 -11.01
CA ASN A 628 -60.90 -17.03 -9.92
C ASN A 628 -60.13 -16.11 -8.94
N PHE A 629 -58.86 -15.80 -9.22
CA PHE A 629 -58.04 -14.94 -8.38
C PHE A 629 -58.20 -13.47 -8.79
N THR A 630 -58.26 -12.60 -7.78
CA THR A 630 -58.26 -11.15 -7.99
C THR A 630 -57.51 -10.49 -6.84
N GLN A 631 -56.51 -9.68 -7.19
CA GLN A 631 -55.77 -8.86 -6.22
C GLN A 631 -55.58 -7.46 -6.79
N THR A 632 -55.78 -6.46 -5.93
CA THR A 632 -55.59 -5.04 -6.29
C THR A 632 -54.56 -4.44 -5.34
N LYS A 633 -53.66 -3.64 -5.89
CA LYS A 633 -52.69 -2.85 -5.12
C LYS A 633 -52.66 -1.40 -5.62
N LYS A 634 -52.08 -0.50 -4.82
CA LYS A 634 -52.02 0.94 -5.12
C LYS A 634 -50.64 1.33 -5.66
N MET A 635 -50.60 2.31 -6.55
CA MET A 635 -49.39 3.00 -6.97
C MET A 635 -49.58 4.52 -7.01
N ILE A 636 -48.50 5.28 -6.90
CA ILE A 636 -48.50 6.74 -6.82
C ILE A 636 -47.64 7.27 -7.97
N LEU A 637 -48.20 8.15 -8.79
CA LEU A 637 -47.50 8.82 -9.88
C LEU A 637 -47.05 10.22 -9.44
N LEU A 638 -45.76 10.53 -9.60
CA LEU A 638 -45.12 11.82 -9.32
C LEU A 638 -44.57 12.43 -10.62
N LYS A 639 -45.29 13.38 -11.22
CA LYS A 639 -44.74 14.33 -12.21
C LYS A 639 -44.29 15.62 -11.54
#